data_AF-Q4CNP9-F1
#
_entry.id   AF-Q4CNP9-F1
#
_cell.length_a   1.000
_cell.length_b   1.000
_cell.length_c   1.000
_cell.angle_alpha   90.00
_cell.angle_beta   90.00
_cell.angle_gamma   90.00
#
_symmetry.space_group_name_H-M   'P 1'
#
loop_
_entity.id
_entity.type
_entity.pdbx_description
1 polymer ?
#
loop_
_entity_poly.entity_id
_entity_poly.type
_entity_poly.pdbx_seq_one_letter_code
_entity_poly.pdbx_strand_id
1 'polypeptide(L)'
;MDAGVSLVELVDAASGTIRAQEKMQPTTIVSGDSIYVALGDYGKKTSGGRAADADGWRLLLTRGTLTEDGGQKKIMRGDIRAVDPVAIGLTQFLKRVIGGGGSGVVTNNGYLVLPMQAVEKDGRSVVLSMRFNMRIEACELSSGTTGINCKEPSIANLEGNLILITPCAAGYYEVFRSIDSGIRWEMSGRPITRVWGNSYGRKGYGVRCGLTTVTIEGREVLLVTTPVYLEEKKGRGRLHLWLTDGARVHDAGPISDAAVDAAASSLLYSSGGDLISLHENKSEGSYGLVAVHVTTQLERIKTVVKRWQELDEALRTCRPTATIDPVRRGMCIRPILTDGLVGYLSGLSTGSEWMDEYLCVNATVHGTVRGFSNGVTFEGPGAGAGWPVARSGQNQPYHFVHKTFTLVVMAIVHDEPKKRTPIPLIRVVMDDNGKTVLFGVFYTHDGRWMTVIHSGGRQILSTGWDPEKPSQVVLRHDTGHWDLYINARVAYFGTYKGSLLQTNSISHIQFHGESGEVAESSHLSLFNARLYNRRLNSKHLRWLMVGEAGPKYDDGSTYSASASEEGSRGGSSNSESSSREESEEVSFVHETVSWVLLLLLGLWGSLLILKRRCCCLQRYSVYLHADGFFTYFIAVVGGFIKFFNFIFCCFIFVCMTLYEFIYLFIYLFCKIIIIKVIMILLLLLLSN
;
A
#
# COMPACT_ATOMS: atom_id res chain seq x y z
N MET A 1 15.08 -17.32 -39.07
CA MET A 1 13.67 -17.08 -39.42
C MET A 1 13.35 -15.68 -38.99
N ASP A 2 13.24 -14.78 -39.97
CA ASP A 2 13.06 -13.35 -39.78
C ASP A 2 11.84 -13.07 -38.90
N ALA A 3 12.06 -12.33 -37.81
CA ALA A 3 11.01 -11.82 -36.95
C ALA A 3 10.30 -10.65 -37.65
N GLY A 4 9.56 -10.96 -38.72
CA GLY A 4 8.62 -10.03 -39.34
C GLY A 4 7.50 -9.72 -38.36
N VAL A 5 7.47 -8.50 -37.82
CA VAL A 5 6.29 -7.92 -37.16
C VAL A 5 6.22 -6.45 -37.56
N SER A 6 5.37 -6.18 -38.53
CA SER A 6 4.88 -4.85 -38.92
C SER A 6 4.00 -4.28 -37.80
N LEU A 7 4.29 -3.06 -37.34
CA LEU A 7 3.46 -2.30 -36.39
C LEU A 7 3.39 -0.84 -36.83
N VAL A 8 2.18 -0.28 -36.82
CA VAL A 8 1.76 1.09 -37.19
C VAL A 8 2.78 1.84 -38.05
N GLU A 9 2.76 1.57 -39.36
CA GLU A 9 3.18 2.59 -40.31
C GLU A 9 2.17 3.73 -40.18
N LEU A 10 2.61 4.86 -39.59
CA LEU A 10 2.03 6.16 -39.90
C LEU A 10 2.36 6.40 -41.37
N VAL A 11 1.55 5.85 -42.28
CA VAL A 11 1.67 6.07 -43.71
C VAL A 11 1.33 7.55 -43.94
N ASP A 12 2.37 8.36 -44.15
CA ASP A 12 2.19 9.67 -44.72
C ASP A 12 1.80 9.47 -46.19
N ALA A 13 0.57 9.82 -46.55
CA ALA A 13 0.08 9.70 -47.93
C ALA A 13 0.78 10.68 -48.89
N ALA A 14 1.68 11.55 -48.39
CA ALA A 14 2.49 12.40 -49.23
C ALA A 14 3.88 12.63 -48.60
N SER A 15 4.92 12.20 -49.31
CA SER A 15 6.35 12.47 -49.09
C SER A 15 7.13 11.58 -48.09
N GLY A 16 8.19 10.93 -48.61
CA GLY A 16 9.41 10.58 -47.89
C GLY A 16 9.31 9.62 -46.70
N THR A 17 9.41 8.32 -46.98
CA THR A 17 9.48 7.20 -46.03
C THR A 17 10.37 7.47 -44.78
N ILE A 18 9.76 7.73 -43.62
CA ILE A 18 10.38 7.49 -42.31
C ILE A 18 10.02 6.05 -41.93
N ARG A 19 10.86 5.08 -42.32
CA ARG A 19 10.72 3.70 -41.85
C ARG A 19 11.22 3.63 -40.41
N ALA A 20 10.32 3.60 -39.43
CA ALA A 20 10.67 3.20 -38.07
C ALA A 20 11.08 1.72 -38.08
N GLN A 21 12.34 1.44 -38.41
CA GLN A 21 12.84 0.06 -38.59
C GLN A 21 13.00 -0.70 -37.27
N GLU A 22 12.91 -0.04 -36.11
CA GLU A 22 12.94 -0.70 -34.81
C GLU A 22 11.76 -0.26 -33.94
N LYS A 23 11.06 -1.28 -33.40
CA LYS A 23 9.79 -1.19 -32.68
C LYS A 23 9.85 -0.16 -31.56
N MET A 24 9.02 0.87 -31.62
CA MET A 24 8.68 1.61 -30.42
C MET A 24 7.19 1.93 -30.35
N GLN A 25 6.58 1.55 -29.22
CA GLN A 25 5.18 1.81 -28.97
C GLN A 25 5.01 3.32 -28.65
N PRO A 26 4.12 4.03 -29.38
CA PRO A 26 3.87 5.45 -29.14
C PRO A 26 3.36 5.69 -27.72
N THR A 27 3.89 6.72 -27.07
CA THR A 27 3.31 7.25 -25.83
C THR A 27 2.34 8.35 -26.21
N THR A 28 1.08 8.27 -25.78
CA THR A 28 0.03 9.17 -26.24
C THR A 28 -0.61 9.96 -25.10
N ILE A 29 -0.97 11.21 -25.38
CA ILE A 29 -1.74 12.08 -24.49
C ILE A 29 -2.75 12.86 -25.32
N VAL A 30 -3.99 12.96 -24.83
CA VAL A 30 -5.02 13.83 -25.39
C VAL A 30 -5.18 15.05 -24.47
N SER A 31 -5.18 16.24 -25.05
CA SER A 31 -5.41 17.51 -24.35
C SER A 31 -6.26 18.42 -25.23
N GLY A 32 -7.52 18.64 -24.83
CA GLY A 32 -8.51 19.28 -25.70
C GLY A 32 -8.63 18.53 -27.02
N ASP A 33 -8.59 19.27 -28.13
CA ASP A 33 -8.63 18.70 -29.50
C ASP A 33 -7.25 18.26 -30.02
N SER A 34 -6.21 18.31 -29.17
CA SER A 34 -4.84 17.97 -29.55
C SER A 34 -4.44 16.60 -29.02
N ILE A 35 -3.75 15.84 -29.87
CA ILE A 35 -3.18 14.53 -29.54
C ILE A 35 -1.66 14.65 -29.63
N TYR A 36 -0.99 14.46 -28.51
CA TYR A 36 0.47 14.46 -28.44
C TYR A 36 0.96 13.02 -28.49
N VAL A 37 1.94 12.77 -29.36
CA VAL A 37 2.53 11.44 -29.53
C VAL A 37 4.04 11.54 -29.41
N ALA A 38 4.60 10.89 -28.40
CA ALA A 38 6.04 10.71 -28.27
C ALA A 38 6.44 9.35 -28.83
N LEU A 39 7.46 9.36 -29.68
CA LEU A 39 8.00 8.24 -30.43
C LEU A 39 9.50 8.23 -30.26
N GLY A 40 10.13 7.07 -30.33
CA GLY A 40 11.56 7.01 -30.54
C GLY A 40 11.87 6.60 -31.97
N ASP A 41 12.89 7.24 -32.52
CA ASP A 41 13.42 6.96 -33.85
C ASP A 41 14.85 6.46 -33.73
N TYR A 42 15.18 5.43 -34.51
CA TYR A 42 16.50 4.82 -34.56
C TYR A 42 17.16 5.16 -35.90
N GLY A 43 18.23 5.96 -35.86
CA GLY A 43 18.91 6.42 -37.05
C GLY A 43 20.43 6.31 -36.91
N LYS A 44 21.05 5.37 -37.64
CA LYS A 44 22.52 5.26 -37.71
C LYS A 44 23.22 6.47 -38.37
N LYS A 45 22.50 7.33 -39.10
CA LYS A 45 23.08 8.42 -39.91
C LYS A 45 22.51 9.78 -39.52
N THR A 46 23.41 10.68 -39.13
CA THR A 46 23.18 12.08 -38.78
C THR A 46 22.91 12.95 -40.02
N SER A 47 21.74 12.83 -40.66
CA SER A 47 21.26 13.93 -41.51
C SER A 47 20.45 14.91 -40.64
N GLY A 48 21.03 16.08 -40.35
CA GLY A 48 20.37 17.15 -39.60
C GLY A 48 20.77 17.23 -38.11
N GLY A 49 22.03 17.57 -37.86
CA GLY A 49 22.50 18.51 -36.82
C GLY A 49 22.22 18.32 -35.33
N ARG A 50 21.33 17.42 -34.89
CA ARG A 50 21.07 17.18 -33.44
C ARG A 50 21.48 15.77 -33.04
N ALA A 51 22.24 15.65 -31.96
CA ALA A 51 22.84 14.37 -31.55
C ALA A 51 21.76 13.32 -31.27
N ALA A 52 21.88 12.16 -31.90
CA ALA A 52 21.28 10.95 -31.37
C ALA A 52 22.00 10.58 -30.06
N ASP A 53 21.36 9.80 -29.20
CA ASP A 53 22.06 9.24 -28.04
C ASP A 53 23.20 8.30 -28.49
N ALA A 54 23.97 7.80 -27.52
CA ALA A 54 25.12 6.94 -27.81
C ALA A 54 24.76 5.67 -28.61
N ASP A 55 23.49 5.27 -28.60
CA ASP A 55 22.98 4.10 -29.34
C ASP A 55 22.30 4.49 -30.67
N GLY A 56 22.22 5.77 -31.03
CA GLY A 56 21.59 6.23 -32.28
C GLY A 56 20.09 6.50 -32.17
N TRP A 57 19.53 6.53 -30.95
CA TRP A 57 18.12 6.84 -30.72
C TRP A 57 17.87 8.33 -30.57
N ARG A 58 16.70 8.78 -31.01
CA ARG A 58 16.19 10.15 -30.86
C ARG A 58 14.77 10.10 -30.33
N LEU A 59 14.44 10.98 -29.39
CA LEU A 59 13.07 11.18 -28.94
C LEU A 59 12.38 12.18 -29.87
N LEU A 60 11.26 11.77 -30.45
CA LEU A 60 10.43 12.59 -31.32
C LEU A 60 9.11 12.90 -30.61
N LEU A 61 8.60 14.11 -30.83
CA LEU A 61 7.28 14.54 -30.40
C LEU A 61 6.55 15.12 -31.60
N THR A 62 5.29 14.71 -31.78
CA THR A 62 4.37 15.30 -32.75
C THR A 62 3.04 15.63 -32.08
N ARG A 63 2.34 16.59 -32.64
CA ARG A 63 1.01 17.03 -32.21
C ARG A 63 0.04 16.87 -33.36
N GLY A 64 -0.94 16.00 -33.21
CA GLY A 64 -2.12 15.95 -34.05
C GLY A 64 -3.21 16.89 -33.54
N THR A 65 -4.05 17.40 -34.44
CA THR A 65 -5.25 18.17 -34.10
C THR A 65 -6.48 17.48 -34.71
N LEU A 66 -7.52 17.27 -33.91
CA LEU A 66 -8.79 16.75 -34.37
C LEU A 66 -9.50 17.83 -35.20
N THR A 67 -9.95 17.44 -36.39
CA THR A 67 -10.71 18.29 -37.31
C THR A 67 -11.92 17.52 -37.79
N GLU A 68 -13.00 18.21 -38.12
CA GLU A 68 -14.21 17.61 -38.66
C GLU A 68 -14.52 18.27 -40.00
N ASP A 69 -14.54 17.45 -41.05
CA ASP A 69 -14.74 17.89 -42.43
C ASP A 69 -15.79 17.00 -43.08
N GLY A 70 -16.92 17.60 -43.48
CA GLY A 70 -18.04 16.86 -44.08
C GLY A 70 -18.64 15.76 -43.18
N GLY A 71 -18.58 15.92 -41.85
CA GLY A 71 -19.02 14.92 -40.87
C GLY A 71 -18.02 13.77 -40.64
N GLN A 72 -16.86 13.80 -41.32
CA GLN A 72 -15.77 12.87 -41.05
C GLN A 72 -14.75 13.50 -40.11
N LYS A 73 -14.53 12.88 -38.96
CA LYS A 73 -13.47 13.27 -38.02
C LYS A 73 -12.12 12.79 -38.55
N LYS A 74 -11.20 13.73 -38.73
CA LYS A 74 -9.82 13.50 -39.23
C LYS A 74 -8.83 14.04 -38.20
N ILE A 75 -7.69 13.36 -38.05
CA ILE A 75 -6.57 13.86 -37.24
C ILE A 75 -5.55 14.45 -38.21
N MET A 76 -5.43 15.78 -38.19
CA MET A 76 -4.36 16.46 -38.92
C MET A 76 -3.06 16.31 -38.15
N ARG A 77 -2.11 15.60 -38.74
CA ARG A 77 -0.76 15.44 -38.19
C ARG A 77 0.00 16.75 -38.30
N GLY A 78 0.53 17.24 -37.19
CA GLY A 78 1.48 18.36 -37.18
C GLY A 78 2.93 17.90 -37.33
N ASP A 79 3.84 18.88 -37.37
CA ASP A 79 5.27 18.62 -37.54
C ASP A 79 5.82 17.65 -36.50
N ILE A 80 6.72 16.77 -36.94
CA ILE A 80 7.49 15.89 -36.06
C ILE A 80 8.77 16.64 -35.67
N ARG A 81 9.03 16.76 -34.37
CA ARG A 81 10.20 17.45 -33.85
C ARG A 81 11.03 16.52 -32.99
N ALA A 82 12.34 16.58 -33.16
CA ALA A 82 13.26 15.95 -32.22
C ALA A 82 13.33 16.79 -30.93
N VAL A 83 13.18 16.11 -29.80
CA VAL A 83 13.18 16.69 -28.46
C VAL A 83 14.41 16.19 -27.70
N ASP A 84 15.10 17.12 -27.05
CA ASP A 84 16.18 16.83 -26.10
C ASP A 84 15.74 17.33 -24.72
N PRO A 85 15.15 16.46 -23.88
CA PRO A 85 14.60 16.89 -22.60
C PRO A 85 15.73 17.21 -21.61
N VAL A 86 15.56 18.29 -20.86
CA VAL A 86 16.51 18.68 -19.80
C VAL A 86 16.58 17.57 -18.75
N ALA A 87 17.78 17.08 -18.46
CA ALA A 87 18.03 15.93 -17.60
C ALA A 87 18.94 16.32 -16.43
N ILE A 88 18.39 17.00 -15.42
CA ILE A 88 19.17 17.54 -14.29
C ILE A 88 19.80 16.39 -13.49
N GLY A 89 21.13 16.32 -13.48
CA GLY A 89 21.90 15.31 -12.76
C GLY A 89 21.86 13.90 -13.37
N LEU A 90 21.04 13.65 -14.40
CA LEU A 90 20.84 12.33 -15.00
C LEU A 90 21.73 12.06 -16.23
N THR A 91 22.27 13.10 -16.87
CA THR A 91 23.08 12.99 -18.10
C THR A 91 24.29 12.05 -17.94
N GLN A 92 24.84 11.95 -16.72
CA GLN A 92 25.99 11.09 -16.45
C GLN A 92 25.61 9.62 -16.25
N PHE A 93 24.33 9.32 -15.98
CA PHE A 93 23.84 7.99 -15.63
C PHE A 93 23.06 7.31 -16.76
N LEU A 94 22.31 8.08 -17.53
CA LEU A 94 21.45 7.56 -18.60
C LEU A 94 22.26 7.34 -19.88
N LYS A 95 22.06 6.16 -20.48
CA LYS A 95 22.60 5.81 -21.79
C LYS A 95 21.60 6.12 -22.90
N ARG A 96 20.32 5.85 -22.65
CA ARG A 96 19.21 5.97 -23.60
C ARG A 96 17.91 6.33 -22.87
N VAL A 97 17.10 7.19 -23.47
CA VAL A 97 15.76 7.56 -22.97
C VAL A 97 14.75 7.53 -24.11
N ILE A 98 13.64 6.83 -23.89
CA ILE A 98 12.61 6.61 -24.90
C ILE A 98 11.21 6.65 -24.28
N GLY A 99 10.17 6.71 -25.11
CA GLY A 99 8.79 6.62 -24.66
C GLY A 99 8.48 5.30 -23.95
N GLY A 100 7.67 5.35 -22.89
CA GLY A 100 7.19 4.16 -22.20
C GLY A 100 6.07 3.43 -22.95
N GLY A 101 5.42 4.10 -23.90
CA GLY A 101 4.32 3.60 -24.70
C GLY A 101 2.95 3.69 -24.00
N GLY A 102 2.90 3.77 -22.68
CA GLY A 102 1.66 3.95 -21.93
C GLY A 102 0.97 5.29 -22.19
N SER A 103 -0.21 5.45 -21.60
CA SER A 103 -0.89 6.74 -21.58
C SER A 103 -0.19 7.69 -20.61
N GLY A 104 -0.04 8.94 -21.01
CA GLY A 104 0.34 10.02 -20.11
C GLY A 104 -0.86 10.83 -19.63
N VAL A 105 -0.60 11.89 -18.88
CA VAL A 105 -1.64 12.67 -18.19
C VAL A 105 -1.45 14.16 -18.42
N VAL A 106 -2.57 14.89 -18.47
CA VAL A 106 -2.59 16.36 -18.41
C VAL A 106 -2.79 16.75 -16.94
N THR A 107 -1.86 17.53 -16.43
CA THR A 107 -1.89 18.01 -15.04
C THR A 107 -2.68 19.32 -14.92
N ASN A 108 -3.18 19.63 -13.73
CA ASN A 108 -3.98 20.85 -13.48
C ASN A 108 -3.23 22.16 -13.77
N ASN A 109 -1.90 22.15 -13.69
CA ASN A 109 -1.05 23.29 -14.05
C ASN A 109 -0.69 23.34 -15.55
N GLY A 110 -1.32 22.48 -16.37
CA GLY A 110 -1.20 22.50 -17.83
C GLY A 110 0.06 21.84 -18.39
N TYR A 111 0.79 21.04 -17.60
CA TYR A 111 1.88 20.22 -18.12
C TYR A 111 1.33 18.90 -18.66
N LEU A 112 1.91 18.43 -19.77
CA LEU A 112 1.74 17.05 -20.21
C LEU A 112 2.83 16.21 -19.55
N VAL A 113 2.47 15.12 -18.89
CA VAL A 113 3.43 14.22 -18.24
C VAL A 113 3.37 12.87 -18.93
N LEU A 114 4.45 12.53 -19.63
CA LEU A 114 4.58 11.30 -20.39
C LEU A 114 5.36 10.25 -19.59
N PRO A 115 4.90 8.99 -19.53
CA PRO A 115 5.70 7.90 -19.01
C PRO A 115 6.87 7.62 -19.95
N MET A 116 8.06 7.50 -19.38
CA MET A 116 9.30 7.26 -20.12
C MET A 116 10.00 6.03 -19.54
N GLN A 117 10.78 5.38 -20.38
CA GLN A 117 11.70 4.33 -19.95
C GLN A 117 13.12 4.68 -20.39
N ALA A 118 14.10 4.27 -19.60
CA ALA A 118 15.49 4.53 -19.89
C ALA A 118 16.34 3.29 -19.60
N VAL A 119 17.55 3.31 -20.15
CA VAL A 119 18.60 2.35 -19.84
C VAL A 119 19.76 3.12 -19.22
N GLU A 120 20.18 2.70 -18.04
CA GLU A 120 21.37 3.24 -17.37
C GLU A 120 22.65 2.72 -18.05
N LYS A 121 23.78 3.40 -17.84
CA LYS A 121 25.06 3.01 -18.47
C LYS A 121 25.54 1.60 -18.10
N ASP A 122 25.11 1.07 -16.96
CA ASP A 122 25.39 -0.31 -16.55
C ASP A 122 24.43 -1.35 -17.16
N GLY A 123 23.48 -0.91 -17.99
CA GLY A 123 22.54 -1.77 -18.70
C GLY A 123 21.21 -2.03 -17.98
N ARG A 124 21.03 -1.52 -16.75
CA ARG A 124 19.75 -1.67 -16.04
C ARG A 124 18.64 -0.85 -16.71
N SER A 125 17.45 -1.42 -16.86
CA SER A 125 16.28 -0.66 -17.29
C SER A 125 15.64 0.03 -16.11
N VAL A 126 15.16 1.25 -16.33
CA VAL A 126 14.48 2.07 -15.33
C VAL A 126 13.33 2.84 -15.97
N VAL A 127 12.42 3.32 -15.14
CA VAL A 127 11.29 4.15 -15.55
C VAL A 127 11.40 5.55 -14.95
N LEU A 128 10.83 6.52 -15.65
CA LEU A 128 10.82 7.93 -15.29
C LEU A 128 9.66 8.62 -16.02
N SER A 129 9.58 9.94 -15.92
CA SER A 129 8.62 10.73 -16.71
C SER A 129 9.28 11.91 -17.38
N MET A 130 8.67 12.36 -18.48
CA MET A 130 9.00 13.61 -19.14
C MET A 130 7.82 14.57 -18.98
N ARG A 131 8.10 15.77 -18.50
CA ARG A 131 7.14 16.88 -18.42
C ARG A 131 7.33 17.76 -19.63
N PHE A 132 6.25 18.06 -20.33
CA PHE A 132 6.23 19.00 -21.43
C PHE A 132 5.40 20.23 -21.05
N ASN A 133 6.05 21.39 -21.09
CA ASN A 133 5.39 22.68 -20.92
C ASN A 133 4.91 23.18 -22.29
N MET A 134 3.60 23.16 -22.50
CA MET A 134 3.00 23.56 -23.77
C MET A 134 3.19 25.05 -24.09
N ARG A 135 3.42 25.92 -23.10
CA ARG A 135 3.51 27.38 -23.30
C ARG A 135 4.86 27.82 -23.86
N ILE A 136 5.93 27.20 -23.39
CA ILE A 136 7.31 27.52 -23.80
C ILE A 136 7.95 26.42 -24.64
N GLU A 137 7.16 25.38 -24.97
CA GLU A 137 7.59 24.20 -25.73
C GLU A 137 8.86 23.51 -25.18
N ALA A 138 8.99 23.45 -23.86
CA ALA A 138 10.16 22.86 -23.19
C ALA A 138 9.83 21.50 -22.56
N CYS A 139 10.78 20.56 -22.66
CA CYS A 139 10.71 19.24 -22.03
C CYS A 139 11.75 19.10 -20.91
N GLU A 140 11.34 18.47 -19.81
CA GLU A 140 12.21 18.17 -18.67
C GLU A 140 11.93 16.75 -18.15
N LEU A 141 12.98 15.99 -17.86
CA LEU A 141 12.87 14.68 -17.21
C LEU A 141 12.68 14.83 -15.69
N SER A 142 12.08 13.82 -15.05
CA SER A 142 12.04 13.76 -13.58
C SER A 142 13.45 13.80 -12.97
N SER A 143 13.59 14.28 -11.74
CA SER A 143 14.89 14.49 -11.07
C SER A 143 15.66 13.21 -10.73
N GLY A 144 15.09 12.04 -11.02
CA GLY A 144 15.63 10.73 -10.72
C GLY A 144 14.92 9.63 -11.52
N THR A 145 15.48 8.43 -11.47
CA THR A 145 14.93 7.20 -12.05
C THR A 145 14.33 6.32 -10.95
N THR A 146 13.38 5.45 -11.33
CA THR A 146 12.79 4.47 -10.41
C THR A 146 12.50 3.16 -11.14
N GLY A 147 11.98 2.14 -10.44
CA GLY A 147 11.62 0.85 -11.03
C GLY A 147 12.79 0.17 -11.73
N ILE A 148 13.82 -0.21 -10.95
CA ILE A 148 14.97 -0.96 -11.48
C ILE A 148 14.50 -2.28 -12.07
N ASN A 149 14.92 -2.57 -13.31
CA ASN A 149 14.47 -3.70 -14.12
C ASN A 149 12.96 -3.69 -14.40
N CYS A 150 12.36 -2.50 -14.52
CA CYS A 150 10.98 -2.30 -14.98
C CYS A 150 10.96 -1.59 -16.34
N LYS A 151 9.87 -1.76 -17.09
CA LYS A 151 9.69 -1.27 -18.47
C LYS A 151 8.23 -0.95 -18.75
N GLU A 152 7.96 -0.30 -19.88
CA GLU A 152 6.58 -0.03 -20.36
C GLU A 152 5.65 0.64 -19.32
N PRO A 153 6.07 1.75 -18.67
CA PRO A 153 5.25 2.43 -17.67
C PRO A 153 4.00 3.10 -18.28
N SER A 154 2.96 3.23 -17.46
CA SER A 154 1.77 4.05 -17.71
C SER A 154 1.52 5.00 -16.54
N ILE A 155 0.98 6.19 -16.81
CA ILE A 155 0.69 7.20 -15.79
C ILE A 155 -0.79 7.58 -15.81
N ALA A 156 -1.37 7.76 -14.64
CA ALA A 156 -2.71 8.30 -14.44
C ALA A 156 -2.77 9.20 -13.20
N ASN A 157 -3.86 9.93 -13.02
CA ASN A 157 -4.09 10.77 -11.83
C ASN A 157 -4.91 10.00 -10.78
N LEU A 158 -4.65 10.22 -9.49
CA LEU A 158 -5.48 9.71 -8.41
C LEU A 158 -5.37 10.62 -7.18
N GLU A 159 -6.49 11.21 -6.81
CA GLU A 159 -6.70 12.17 -5.74
C GLU A 159 -5.65 13.30 -5.78
N GLY A 160 -5.45 13.86 -6.97
CA GLY A 160 -4.48 14.94 -7.21
C GLY A 160 -3.01 14.51 -7.26
N ASN A 161 -2.72 13.21 -7.26
CA ASN A 161 -1.37 12.68 -7.36
C ASN A 161 -1.20 11.88 -8.65
N LEU A 162 0.00 11.90 -9.23
CA LEU A 162 0.28 11.00 -10.34
C LEU A 162 0.67 9.62 -9.84
N ILE A 163 0.08 8.61 -10.46
CA ILE A 163 0.35 7.20 -10.22
C ILE A 163 1.01 6.63 -11.46
N LEU A 164 2.21 6.06 -11.29
CA LEU A 164 2.93 5.34 -12.34
C LEU A 164 2.87 3.86 -12.03
N ILE A 165 2.42 3.06 -13.00
CA ILE A 165 2.37 1.60 -12.92
C ILE A 165 3.27 1.01 -14.00
N THR A 166 4.09 0.02 -13.66
CA THR A 166 5.02 -0.62 -14.60
C THR A 166 5.24 -2.09 -14.28
N PRO A 167 5.27 -2.99 -15.29
CA PRO A 167 5.71 -4.36 -15.11
C PRO A 167 7.23 -4.45 -14.92
N CYS A 168 7.65 -5.29 -13.97
CA CYS A 168 9.06 -5.49 -13.64
C CYS A 168 9.53 -6.93 -13.85
N ALA A 169 10.82 -7.13 -14.11
CA ALA A 169 11.44 -8.45 -14.28
C ALA A 169 11.21 -9.40 -13.08
N ALA A 170 11.02 -8.80 -11.89
CA ALA A 170 10.69 -9.51 -10.66
C ALA A 170 9.32 -10.22 -10.71
N GLY A 171 8.54 -10.05 -11.78
CA GLY A 171 7.33 -10.82 -12.03
C GLY A 171 6.05 -10.21 -11.48
N TYR A 172 6.06 -8.91 -11.22
CA TYR A 172 4.90 -8.15 -10.78
C TYR A 172 4.97 -6.71 -11.24
N TYR A 173 3.84 -6.01 -11.08
CA TYR A 173 3.75 -4.58 -11.32
C TYR A 173 4.17 -3.81 -10.08
N GLU A 174 5.03 -2.80 -10.25
CA GLU A 174 5.33 -1.82 -9.22
C GLU A 174 4.54 -0.53 -9.46
N VAL A 175 4.14 0.09 -8.34
CA VAL A 175 3.33 1.32 -8.34
C VAL A 175 4.06 2.43 -7.60
N PHE A 176 4.28 3.54 -8.29
CA PHE A 176 4.97 4.73 -7.79
C PHE A 176 4.01 5.91 -7.74
N ARG A 177 4.24 6.80 -6.78
CA ARG A 177 3.44 8.03 -6.61
C ARG A 177 4.35 9.25 -6.81
N SER A 178 3.81 10.27 -7.47
CA SER A 178 4.37 11.61 -7.50
C SER A 178 3.33 12.61 -6.98
N ILE A 179 3.73 13.40 -5.99
CA ILE A 179 2.94 14.53 -5.45
C ILE A 179 3.25 15.85 -6.17
N ASP A 180 4.34 15.88 -6.92
CA ASP A 180 4.96 17.06 -7.53
C ASP A 180 4.82 17.03 -9.06
N SER A 181 3.68 16.53 -9.56
CA SER A 181 3.35 16.53 -11.00
C SER A 181 4.41 15.84 -11.88
N GLY A 182 4.98 14.74 -11.39
CA GLY A 182 5.95 13.91 -12.10
C GLY A 182 7.40 14.40 -12.01
N ILE A 183 7.73 15.33 -11.11
CA ILE A 183 9.13 15.74 -10.89
C ILE A 183 9.90 14.65 -10.16
N ARG A 184 9.30 14.02 -9.14
CA ARG A 184 9.90 12.93 -8.38
C ARG A 184 8.92 11.78 -8.19
N TRP A 185 9.44 10.57 -8.33
CA TRP A 185 8.70 9.34 -8.12
C TRP A 185 9.21 8.65 -6.87
N GLU A 186 8.31 8.38 -5.94
CA GLU A 186 8.61 7.61 -4.75
C GLU A 186 7.92 6.25 -4.86
N MET A 187 8.64 5.19 -4.46
CA MET A 187 8.01 3.89 -4.29
C MET A 187 6.94 4.10 -3.25
N SER A 188 5.70 4.08 -3.72
CA SER A 188 4.59 4.42 -2.85
C SER A 188 4.59 3.36 -1.76
N GLY A 189 4.70 3.75 -0.49
CA GLY A 189 4.29 2.88 0.61
C GLY A 189 2.79 2.55 0.58
N ARG A 190 2.11 2.85 -0.54
CA ARG A 190 0.69 2.58 -0.75
C ARG A 190 0.48 1.08 -0.95
N PRO A 191 -0.68 0.58 -0.53
CA PRO A 191 -0.98 -0.85 -0.46
C PRO A 191 -1.02 -1.57 -1.81
N ILE A 192 -1.12 -0.82 -2.91
CA ILE A 192 -1.40 -1.40 -4.24
C ILE A 192 -0.16 -1.78 -5.05
N THR A 193 1.05 -1.46 -4.57
CA THR A 193 2.26 -1.96 -5.24
C THR A 193 2.36 -3.47 -5.10
N ARG A 194 2.80 -4.16 -6.16
CA ARG A 194 2.94 -5.61 -6.22
C ARG A 194 1.62 -6.38 -6.07
N VAL A 195 0.46 -5.73 -6.22
CA VAL A 195 -0.81 -6.44 -6.23
C VAL A 195 -0.88 -7.38 -7.43
N TRP A 196 -0.64 -6.87 -8.64
CA TRP A 196 -0.75 -7.68 -9.86
C TRP A 196 0.55 -8.41 -10.19
N GLY A 197 0.42 -9.69 -10.51
CA GLY A 197 1.52 -10.53 -10.99
C GLY A 197 1.61 -10.58 -12.51
N ASN A 198 2.82 -10.72 -13.05
CA ASN A 198 3.09 -10.79 -14.49
C ASN A 198 2.90 -12.20 -15.08
N SER A 199 2.77 -13.22 -14.23
CA SER A 199 2.54 -14.62 -14.58
C SER A 199 2.01 -15.35 -13.36
N TYR A 200 1.52 -16.58 -13.55
CA TYR A 200 1.00 -17.40 -12.44
C TYR A 200 2.00 -17.48 -11.27
N GLY A 201 3.27 -17.75 -11.57
CA GLY A 201 4.35 -17.84 -10.58
C GLY A 201 5.12 -16.53 -10.33
N ARG A 202 4.60 -15.37 -10.78
CA ARG A 202 5.23 -14.04 -10.65
C ARG A 202 6.70 -14.04 -11.07
N LYS A 203 6.96 -14.36 -12.34
CA LYS A 203 8.28 -14.30 -12.98
C LYS A 203 8.23 -13.52 -14.29
N GLY A 204 9.37 -12.91 -14.63
CA GLY A 204 9.61 -12.28 -15.91
C GLY A 204 8.96 -10.90 -16.05
N TYR A 205 9.25 -10.26 -17.18
CA TYR A 205 8.53 -9.05 -17.55
C TYR A 205 7.09 -9.41 -17.90
N GLY A 206 6.16 -8.58 -17.42
CA GLY A 206 4.76 -8.62 -17.82
C GLY A 206 4.54 -7.83 -19.09
N VAL A 207 3.30 -7.39 -19.26
CA VAL A 207 2.84 -6.58 -20.39
C VAL A 207 2.47 -5.19 -19.91
N ARG A 208 2.43 -4.22 -20.82
CA ARG A 208 1.88 -2.91 -20.50
C ARG A 208 0.40 -2.98 -20.12
N CYS A 209 0.07 -2.45 -18.94
CA CYS A 209 -1.31 -2.32 -18.50
C CYS A 209 -2.00 -1.13 -19.17
N GLY A 210 -3.30 -1.27 -19.43
CA GLY A 210 -4.18 -0.12 -19.66
C GLY A 210 -4.45 0.54 -18.32
N LEU A 211 -4.38 1.86 -18.28
CA LEU A 211 -4.49 2.65 -17.06
C LEU A 211 -5.28 3.92 -17.33
N THR A 212 -6.34 4.16 -16.57
CA THR A 212 -7.10 5.40 -16.69
C THR A 212 -7.77 5.77 -15.38
N THR A 213 -7.96 7.08 -15.19
CA THR A 213 -8.68 7.65 -14.05
C THR A 213 -10.11 7.94 -14.48
N VAL A 214 -11.07 7.58 -13.64
CA VAL A 214 -12.49 7.87 -13.88
C VAL A 214 -13.13 8.42 -12.63
N THR A 215 -14.14 9.28 -12.79
CA THR A 215 -14.99 9.72 -11.69
C THR A 215 -16.34 9.01 -11.81
N ILE A 216 -16.66 8.18 -10.82
CA ILE A 216 -17.90 7.39 -10.76
C ILE A 216 -18.57 7.71 -9.44
N GLU A 217 -19.87 8.05 -9.47
CA GLU A 217 -20.62 8.45 -8.26
C GLU A 217 -19.92 9.56 -7.45
N GLY A 218 -19.26 10.50 -8.15
CA GLY A 218 -18.50 11.59 -7.53
C GLY A 218 -17.18 11.17 -6.86
N ARG A 219 -16.77 9.90 -6.99
CA ARG A 219 -15.49 9.39 -6.48
C ARG A 219 -14.50 9.17 -7.62
N GLU A 220 -13.30 9.70 -7.45
CA GLU A 220 -12.20 9.40 -8.37
C GLU A 220 -11.63 8.02 -8.05
N VAL A 221 -11.52 7.16 -9.06
CA VAL A 221 -10.97 5.81 -8.97
C VAL A 221 -10.07 5.52 -10.15
N LEU A 222 -9.21 4.53 -9.99
CA LEU A 222 -8.27 4.07 -11.01
C LEU A 222 -8.73 2.73 -11.58
N LEU A 223 -8.78 2.66 -12.90
CA LEU A 223 -9.03 1.43 -13.64
C LEU A 223 -7.72 0.91 -14.23
N VAL A 224 -7.47 -0.38 -14.03
CA VAL A 224 -6.24 -1.04 -14.46
C VAL A 224 -6.60 -2.31 -15.23
N THR A 225 -5.97 -2.55 -16.39
CA THR A 225 -6.06 -3.85 -17.07
C THR A 225 -4.78 -4.64 -16.92
N THR A 226 -4.89 -5.87 -16.42
CA THR A 226 -3.75 -6.80 -16.33
C THR A 226 -4.19 -8.21 -16.71
N PRO A 227 -3.31 -9.04 -17.30
CA PRO A 227 -3.65 -10.42 -17.60
C PRO A 227 -3.68 -11.29 -16.34
N VAL A 228 -4.65 -12.20 -16.27
CA VAL A 228 -4.77 -13.25 -15.27
C VAL A 228 -4.40 -14.58 -15.92
N TYR A 229 -3.43 -15.26 -15.33
CA TYR A 229 -2.88 -16.52 -15.82
C TYR A 229 -3.40 -17.65 -14.94
N LEU A 230 -3.98 -18.66 -15.57
CA LEU A 230 -4.43 -19.87 -14.89
C LEU A 230 -3.33 -20.92 -14.92
N GLU A 231 -3.20 -21.69 -13.84
CA GLU A 231 -2.17 -22.74 -13.71
C GLU A 231 -2.23 -23.76 -14.87
N GLU A 232 -3.44 -24.15 -15.26
CA GLU A 232 -3.73 -25.12 -16.32
C GLU A 232 -3.33 -24.63 -17.72
N LYS A 233 -3.15 -23.31 -17.91
CA LYS A 233 -2.85 -22.68 -19.20
C LYS A 233 -1.55 -21.89 -19.13
N LYS A 234 -0.44 -22.58 -18.84
CA LYS A 234 0.90 -22.02 -18.73
C LYS A 234 1.22 -21.09 -19.92
N GLY A 235 1.11 -19.79 -19.69
CA GLY A 235 1.59 -18.74 -20.60
C GLY A 235 0.54 -17.86 -21.26
N ARG A 236 -0.76 -18.20 -21.26
CA ARG A 236 -1.80 -17.32 -21.85
C ARG A 236 -2.55 -16.56 -20.76
N GLY A 237 -2.43 -15.23 -20.78
CA GLY A 237 -3.05 -14.36 -19.80
C GLY A 237 -4.35 -13.78 -20.32
N ARG A 238 -5.48 -14.11 -19.68
CA ARG A 238 -6.77 -13.49 -19.99
C ARG A 238 -6.80 -12.08 -19.41
N LEU A 239 -7.09 -11.06 -20.21
CA LEU A 239 -7.11 -9.67 -19.74
C LEU A 239 -8.31 -9.45 -18.81
N HIS A 240 -8.04 -8.95 -17.60
CA HIS A 240 -9.05 -8.56 -16.62
C HIS A 240 -9.05 -7.05 -16.41
N LEU A 241 -10.19 -6.52 -15.98
CA LEU A 241 -10.34 -5.14 -15.53
C LEU A 241 -10.38 -5.10 -14.00
N TRP A 242 -9.56 -4.23 -13.43
CA TRP A 242 -9.41 -4.04 -11.99
C TRP A 242 -9.80 -2.61 -11.61
N LEU A 243 -10.38 -2.48 -10.42
CA LEU A 243 -10.77 -1.23 -9.81
C LEU A 243 -9.95 -0.99 -8.54
N THR A 244 -9.45 0.22 -8.34
CA THR A 244 -8.86 0.64 -7.08
C THR A 244 -9.10 2.11 -6.76
N ASP A 245 -9.29 2.43 -5.47
CA ASP A 245 -9.27 3.80 -4.93
C ASP A 245 -7.89 4.18 -4.37
N GLY A 246 -6.85 3.40 -4.68
CA GLY A 246 -5.52 3.55 -4.12
C GLY A 246 -5.32 2.85 -2.76
N ALA A 247 -6.38 2.31 -2.18
CA ALA A 247 -6.35 1.50 -0.97
C ALA A 247 -6.89 0.08 -1.19
N ARG A 248 -8.13 -0.02 -1.69
CA ARG A 248 -8.87 -1.26 -1.97
C ARG A 248 -8.65 -1.68 -3.41
N VAL A 249 -8.74 -2.98 -3.68
CA VAL A 249 -8.61 -3.54 -5.03
C VAL A 249 -9.70 -4.58 -5.27
N HIS A 250 -10.42 -4.44 -6.39
CA HIS A 250 -11.48 -5.35 -6.80
C HIS A 250 -11.26 -5.82 -8.24
N ASP A 251 -11.48 -7.12 -8.50
CA ASP A 251 -11.49 -7.70 -9.85
C ASP A 251 -12.89 -7.59 -10.45
N ALA A 252 -13.08 -6.69 -11.42
CA ALA A 252 -14.36 -6.53 -12.11
C ALA A 252 -14.64 -7.70 -13.09
N GLY A 253 -13.61 -8.49 -13.39
CA GLY A 253 -13.66 -9.69 -14.19
C GLY A 253 -12.96 -9.56 -15.55
N PRO A 254 -13.01 -10.63 -16.36
CA PRO A 254 -12.34 -10.67 -17.65
C PRO A 254 -13.01 -9.76 -18.68
N ILE A 255 -12.20 -9.16 -19.55
CA ILE A 255 -12.62 -8.31 -20.68
C ILE A 255 -12.11 -8.80 -22.04
N SER A 256 -11.21 -9.79 -22.05
CA SER A 256 -10.83 -10.51 -23.27
C SER A 256 -11.33 -11.95 -23.25
N ASP A 257 -11.34 -12.58 -24.41
CA ASP A 257 -11.61 -14.01 -24.53
C ASP A 257 -10.52 -14.85 -23.87
N ALA A 258 -10.90 -16.03 -23.36
CA ALA A 258 -9.98 -16.93 -22.67
C ALA A 258 -8.93 -17.59 -23.60
N ALA A 259 -9.08 -17.44 -24.92
CA ALA A 259 -8.14 -17.92 -25.93
C ALA A 259 -7.08 -16.88 -26.30
N VAL A 260 -7.35 -15.59 -26.01
CA VAL A 260 -6.50 -14.44 -26.35
C VAL A 260 -5.39 -14.29 -25.32
N ASP A 261 -4.18 -14.06 -25.80
CA ASP A 261 -3.03 -13.65 -24.97
C ASP A 261 -2.75 -12.17 -25.23
N ALA A 262 -3.18 -11.32 -24.30
CA ALA A 262 -3.09 -9.87 -24.46
C ALA A 262 -1.65 -9.38 -24.22
N ALA A 263 -1.00 -8.86 -25.25
CA ALA A 263 0.40 -8.43 -25.22
C ALA A 263 0.59 -7.00 -24.68
N ALA A 264 -0.43 -6.16 -24.81
CA ALA A 264 -0.51 -4.83 -24.25
C ALA A 264 -1.98 -4.38 -24.24
N SER A 265 -2.34 -3.43 -23.38
CA SER A 265 -3.69 -2.87 -23.36
C SER A 265 -3.70 -1.36 -23.10
N SER A 266 -4.82 -0.73 -23.42
CA SER A 266 -5.11 0.68 -23.20
C SER A 266 -6.60 0.84 -22.89
N LEU A 267 -6.92 1.77 -21.99
CA LEU A 267 -8.29 2.06 -21.59
C LEU A 267 -8.65 3.48 -22.03
N LEU A 268 -9.83 3.62 -22.63
CA LEU A 268 -10.43 4.89 -22.98
C LEU A 268 -11.78 5.01 -22.29
N TYR A 269 -11.93 6.04 -21.47
CA TYR A 269 -13.21 6.39 -20.86
C TYR A 269 -13.75 7.66 -21.51
N SER A 270 -14.95 7.59 -22.08
CA SER A 270 -15.57 8.71 -22.78
C SER A 270 -16.29 9.64 -21.81
N SER A 271 -16.52 10.88 -22.23
CA SER A 271 -17.39 11.82 -21.49
C SER A 271 -18.84 11.35 -21.42
N GLY A 272 -19.27 10.48 -22.34
CA GLY A 272 -20.59 9.83 -22.32
C GLY A 272 -20.70 8.71 -21.27
N GLY A 273 -19.60 8.36 -20.60
CA GLY A 273 -19.58 7.29 -19.61
C GLY A 273 -19.34 5.90 -20.19
N ASP A 274 -18.90 5.81 -21.45
CA ASP A 274 -18.54 4.55 -22.08
C ASP A 274 -17.07 4.19 -21.81
N LEU A 275 -16.81 2.91 -21.53
CA LEU A 275 -15.46 2.39 -21.36
C LEU A 275 -15.11 1.48 -22.52
N ILE A 276 -14.02 1.79 -23.21
CA ILE A 276 -13.48 0.98 -24.30
C ILE A 276 -12.09 0.48 -23.90
N SER A 277 -11.87 -0.81 -24.08
CA SER A 277 -10.55 -1.43 -23.95
C SER A 277 -10.00 -1.76 -25.33
N LEU A 278 -8.79 -1.28 -25.61
CA LEU A 278 -8.03 -1.66 -26.79
C LEU A 278 -6.89 -2.56 -26.32
N HIS A 279 -6.74 -3.73 -26.93
CA HIS A 279 -5.64 -4.62 -26.60
C HIS A 279 -5.02 -5.28 -27.83
N GLU A 280 -3.72 -5.55 -27.72
CA GLU A 280 -2.96 -6.29 -28.71
C GLU A 280 -3.20 -7.78 -28.49
N ASN A 281 -3.70 -8.45 -29.51
CA ASN A 281 -3.85 -9.90 -29.55
C ASN A 281 -2.66 -10.49 -30.29
N LYS A 282 -1.92 -11.37 -29.62
CA LYS A 282 -0.81 -12.10 -30.21
C LYS A 282 -1.27 -13.50 -30.60
N SER A 283 -1.42 -13.73 -31.91
CA SER A 283 -1.56 -15.06 -32.50
C SER A 283 -0.24 -15.52 -33.15
N GLU A 284 -0.14 -16.80 -33.51
CA GLU A 284 1.05 -17.36 -34.17
C GLU A 284 1.39 -16.59 -35.47
N GLY A 285 2.32 -15.63 -35.38
CA GLY A 285 2.84 -14.85 -36.50
C GLY A 285 2.09 -13.56 -36.83
N SER A 286 0.90 -13.31 -36.27
CA SER A 286 0.12 -12.09 -36.53
C SER A 286 -0.21 -11.33 -35.23
N TYR A 287 -0.10 -10.01 -35.30
CA TYR A 287 -0.53 -9.09 -34.24
C TYR A 287 -1.81 -8.42 -34.71
N GLY A 288 -2.89 -8.62 -33.95
CA GLY A 288 -4.16 -7.94 -34.16
C GLY A 288 -4.42 -6.91 -33.07
N LEU A 289 -5.17 -5.87 -33.40
CA LEU A 289 -5.76 -4.97 -32.40
C LEU A 289 -7.22 -5.34 -32.22
N VAL A 290 -7.65 -5.48 -30.97
CA VAL A 290 -9.03 -5.80 -30.61
C VAL A 290 -9.56 -4.67 -29.73
N ALA A 291 -10.63 -4.02 -30.19
CA ALA A 291 -11.37 -3.03 -29.42
C ALA A 291 -12.63 -3.69 -28.83
N VAL A 292 -12.82 -3.55 -27.53
CA VAL A 292 -13.95 -4.12 -26.79
C VAL A 292 -14.68 -3.01 -26.04
N HIS A 293 -16.00 -2.97 -26.20
CA HIS A 293 -16.86 -2.12 -25.38
C HIS A 293 -17.11 -2.81 -24.04
N VAL A 294 -16.69 -2.17 -22.94
CA VAL A 294 -16.63 -2.78 -21.60
C VAL A 294 -17.82 -2.33 -20.75
N THR A 295 -19.02 -2.77 -21.11
CA THR A 295 -20.25 -2.35 -20.42
C THR A 295 -20.48 -3.12 -19.12
N THR A 296 -20.43 -4.46 -19.16
CA THR A 296 -20.81 -5.30 -18.02
C THR A 296 -19.93 -5.08 -16.79
N GLN A 297 -18.62 -4.98 -16.99
CA GLN A 297 -17.64 -4.78 -15.93
C GLN A 297 -17.73 -3.34 -15.39
N LEU A 298 -18.05 -2.36 -16.23
CA LEU A 298 -18.27 -0.99 -15.81
C LEU A 298 -19.50 -0.86 -14.89
N GLU A 299 -20.60 -1.55 -15.18
CA GLU A 299 -21.78 -1.56 -14.29
C GLU A 299 -21.50 -2.22 -12.93
N ARG A 300 -20.69 -3.28 -12.92
CA ARG A 300 -20.19 -3.88 -11.67
C ARG A 300 -19.33 -2.88 -10.89
N ILE A 301 -18.42 -2.18 -11.57
CA ILE A 301 -17.58 -1.14 -10.97
C ILE A 301 -18.44 -0.05 -10.31
N LYS A 302 -19.46 0.46 -11.00
CA LYS A 302 -20.40 1.45 -10.41
C LYS A 302 -21.02 0.95 -9.12
N THR A 303 -21.46 -0.31 -9.11
CA THR A 303 -22.03 -0.95 -7.92
C THR A 303 -21.03 -1.03 -6.78
N VAL A 304 -19.78 -1.42 -7.06
CA VAL A 304 -18.71 -1.55 -6.07
C VAL A 304 -18.28 -0.19 -5.52
N VAL A 305 -18.12 0.82 -6.38
CA VAL A 305 -17.76 2.19 -5.95
C VAL A 305 -18.84 2.77 -5.04
N LYS A 306 -20.11 2.63 -5.43
CA LYS A 306 -21.24 3.04 -4.58
C LYS A 306 -21.22 2.31 -3.24
N ARG A 307 -20.98 0.99 -3.25
CA ARG A 307 -20.86 0.19 -2.03
C ARG A 307 -19.77 0.70 -1.10
N TRP A 308 -18.59 1.02 -1.64
CA TRP A 308 -17.48 1.56 -0.86
C TRP A 308 -17.85 2.89 -0.18
N GLN A 309 -18.47 3.81 -0.92
CA GLN A 309 -18.89 5.10 -0.37
C GLN A 309 -19.96 4.96 0.71
N GLU A 310 -21.00 4.17 0.45
CA GLU A 310 -22.09 3.95 1.40
C GLU A 310 -21.60 3.28 2.68
N LEU A 311 -20.67 2.32 2.57
CA LEU A 311 -20.10 1.65 3.74
C LEU A 311 -19.15 2.56 4.52
N ASP A 312 -18.28 3.29 3.83
CA ASP A 312 -17.40 4.26 4.48
C ASP A 312 -18.23 5.30 5.26
N GLU A 313 -19.31 5.80 4.66
CA GLU A 313 -20.17 6.77 5.33
C GLU A 313 -20.95 6.18 6.51
N ALA A 314 -21.53 4.99 6.30
CA ALA A 314 -22.24 4.26 7.35
C ALA A 314 -21.34 4.04 8.57
N LEU A 315 -20.09 3.63 8.35
CA LEU A 315 -19.13 3.38 9.43
C LEU A 315 -18.64 4.68 10.10
N ARG A 316 -18.29 5.70 9.31
CA ARG A 316 -17.76 6.98 9.81
C ARG A 316 -18.79 7.74 10.65
N THR A 317 -20.07 7.63 10.35
CA THR A 317 -21.13 8.28 11.14
C THR A 317 -21.80 7.34 12.13
N CYS A 318 -21.69 6.03 11.90
CA CYS A 318 -22.50 5.00 12.55
C CYS A 318 -24.00 5.29 12.46
N ARG A 319 -24.46 5.70 11.27
CA ARG A 319 -25.86 5.98 10.96
C ARG A 319 -26.30 5.21 9.72
N PRO A 320 -27.60 4.91 9.59
CA PRO A 320 -28.12 4.28 8.38
C PRO A 320 -27.87 5.14 7.14
N THR A 321 -27.45 4.48 6.06
CA THR A 321 -27.44 5.02 4.69
C THR A 321 -28.60 4.42 3.90
N ALA A 322 -28.68 4.69 2.60
CA ALA A 322 -29.76 4.19 1.75
C ALA A 322 -29.88 2.65 1.73
N THR A 323 -28.76 1.93 1.83
CA THR A 323 -28.73 0.47 1.72
C THR A 323 -28.16 -0.24 2.95
N ILE A 324 -27.48 0.48 3.85
CA ILE A 324 -26.77 -0.10 5.00
C ILE A 324 -27.27 0.54 6.29
N ASP A 325 -27.81 -0.26 7.20
CA ASP A 325 -28.00 0.12 8.60
C ASP A 325 -26.90 -0.52 9.45
N PRO A 326 -25.82 0.21 9.76
CA PRO A 326 -24.66 -0.37 10.44
C PRO A 326 -24.98 -0.74 11.90
N VAL A 327 -25.91 -0.02 12.55
CA VAL A 327 -26.31 -0.31 13.93
C VAL A 327 -27.17 -1.57 13.97
N ARG A 328 -28.18 -1.67 13.09
CA ARG A 328 -29.02 -2.87 12.99
C ARG A 328 -28.18 -4.10 12.66
N ARG A 329 -27.23 -3.99 11.72
CA ARG A 329 -26.30 -5.07 11.36
C ARG A 329 -25.19 -5.35 12.38
N GLY A 330 -25.13 -4.63 13.50
CA GLY A 330 -24.10 -4.90 14.53
C GLY A 330 -22.67 -4.60 14.07
N MET A 331 -22.51 -3.62 13.18
CA MET A 331 -21.21 -3.17 12.68
C MET A 331 -20.57 -2.13 13.57
N CYS A 332 -21.38 -1.29 14.22
CA CYS A 332 -20.92 -0.24 15.12
C CYS A 332 -22.03 0.24 16.06
N ILE A 333 -21.62 0.84 17.19
CA ILE A 333 -22.45 1.67 18.07
C ILE A 333 -21.98 3.13 18.11
N ARG A 334 -20.76 3.40 17.61
CA ARG A 334 -20.19 4.73 17.45
C ARG A 334 -19.40 4.79 16.14
N PRO A 335 -19.10 6.00 15.61
CA PRO A 335 -18.22 6.19 14.47
C PRO A 335 -16.98 5.29 14.48
N ILE A 336 -16.70 4.64 13.36
CA ILE A 336 -15.53 3.79 13.13
C ILE A 336 -14.56 4.53 12.20
N LEU A 337 -13.26 4.36 12.44
CA LEU A 337 -12.22 4.90 11.57
C LEU A 337 -12.20 4.13 10.24
N THR A 338 -12.44 4.81 9.12
CA THR A 338 -12.38 4.18 7.78
C THR A 338 -11.07 4.43 7.06
N ASP A 339 -10.28 5.41 7.52
CA ASP A 339 -9.00 5.72 6.92
C ASP A 339 -8.02 4.55 7.04
N GLY A 340 -7.61 4.03 5.89
CA GLY A 340 -6.79 2.84 5.75
C GLY A 340 -7.53 1.50 5.90
N LEU A 341 -8.85 1.49 6.11
CA LEU A 341 -9.65 0.26 6.19
C LEU A 341 -9.88 -0.33 4.79
N VAL A 342 -9.28 -1.49 4.51
CA VAL A 342 -9.25 -2.09 3.16
C VAL A 342 -10.00 -3.41 3.03
N GLY A 343 -10.30 -4.07 4.15
CA GLY A 343 -11.13 -5.28 4.19
C GLY A 343 -11.92 -5.34 5.49
N TYR A 344 -13.16 -5.83 5.41
CA TYR A 344 -14.06 -5.91 6.56
C TYR A 344 -14.95 -7.14 6.48
N LEU A 345 -14.60 -8.19 7.22
CA LEU A 345 -15.43 -9.38 7.35
C LEU A 345 -16.49 -9.17 8.44
N SER A 346 -17.70 -8.88 7.99
CA SER A 346 -18.93 -8.90 8.80
C SER A 346 -20.16 -9.31 7.99
N GLY A 347 -19.96 -9.73 6.73
CA GLY A 347 -21.06 -10.11 5.85
C GLY A 347 -21.66 -11.45 6.20
N LEU A 348 -22.91 -11.65 5.74
CA LEU A 348 -23.64 -12.91 5.83
C LEU A 348 -22.74 -14.05 5.38
N SER A 349 -22.54 -15.04 6.25
CA SER A 349 -21.83 -16.24 5.83
C SER A 349 -22.75 -17.10 4.97
N THR A 350 -22.29 -17.51 3.80
CA THR A 350 -23.02 -18.45 2.93
C THR A 350 -22.72 -19.91 3.28
N GLY A 351 -22.24 -20.17 4.50
CA GLY A 351 -21.74 -21.48 4.95
C GLY A 351 -20.34 -21.82 4.42
N SER A 352 -20.01 -21.43 3.19
CA SER A 352 -18.69 -21.65 2.57
C SER A 352 -17.78 -20.42 2.59
N GLU A 353 -18.33 -19.24 2.76
CA GLU A 353 -17.57 -17.99 2.75
C GLU A 353 -18.00 -17.08 3.91
N TRP A 354 -17.04 -16.31 4.42
CA TRP A 354 -17.28 -15.16 5.29
C TRP A 354 -17.00 -13.91 4.45
N MET A 355 -18.05 -13.19 4.12
CA MET A 355 -18.00 -12.15 3.09
C MET A 355 -17.34 -10.86 3.58
N ASP A 356 -16.54 -10.27 2.70
CA ASP A 356 -15.98 -8.94 2.86
C ASP A 356 -17.00 -7.88 2.42
N GLU A 357 -17.33 -6.96 3.32
CA GLU A 357 -18.32 -5.91 3.09
C GLU A 357 -17.93 -4.92 1.99
N TYR A 358 -16.63 -4.79 1.72
CA TYR A 358 -16.11 -4.00 0.59
C TYR A 358 -16.08 -4.79 -0.73
N LEU A 359 -16.49 -6.07 -0.72
CA LEU A 359 -16.50 -6.94 -1.91
C LEU A 359 -15.10 -7.16 -2.52
N CYS A 360 -14.01 -6.96 -1.76
CA CYS A 360 -12.65 -7.12 -2.27
C CYS A 360 -12.25 -8.59 -2.22
N VAL A 361 -12.20 -9.18 -1.02
CA VAL A 361 -11.74 -10.56 -0.82
C VAL A 361 -12.46 -11.24 0.34
N ASN A 362 -13.31 -12.21 0.03
CA ASN A 362 -13.97 -13.05 1.04
C ASN A 362 -12.96 -14.02 1.70
N ALA A 363 -13.24 -14.43 2.94
CA ALA A 363 -12.56 -15.55 3.56
C ALA A 363 -13.30 -16.86 3.26
N THR A 364 -12.55 -17.94 3.05
CA THR A 364 -13.12 -19.28 2.83
C THR A 364 -13.36 -19.94 4.18
N VAL A 365 -14.57 -20.44 4.41
CA VAL A 365 -14.97 -21.11 5.65
C VAL A 365 -14.91 -22.63 5.46
N HIS A 366 -14.48 -23.32 6.51
CA HIS A 366 -14.38 -24.78 6.58
C HIS A 366 -15.01 -25.30 7.86
N GLY A 367 -15.47 -26.56 7.82
CA GLY A 367 -16.12 -27.22 8.95
C GLY A 367 -17.52 -26.70 9.25
N THR A 368 -18.03 -27.01 10.43
CA THR A 368 -19.36 -26.58 10.87
C THR A 368 -19.31 -25.16 11.39
N VAL A 369 -20.19 -24.32 10.89
CA VAL A 369 -20.33 -22.94 11.34
C VAL A 369 -21.78 -22.57 11.58
N ARG A 370 -21.99 -21.70 12.56
CA ARG A 370 -23.27 -21.03 12.81
C ARG A 370 -23.11 -19.54 12.54
N GLY A 371 -24.05 -18.97 11.79
CA GLY A 371 -24.01 -17.58 11.36
C GLY A 371 -24.37 -16.60 12.49
N PHE A 372 -23.68 -15.46 12.50
CA PHE A 372 -24.21 -14.20 13.01
C PHE A 372 -24.39 -13.23 11.85
N SER A 373 -25.23 -12.23 12.05
CA SER A 373 -25.40 -11.14 11.09
C SER A 373 -24.12 -10.29 10.89
N ASN A 374 -23.16 -10.37 11.81
CA ASN A 374 -21.89 -9.66 11.82
C ASN A 374 -20.63 -10.53 12.00
N GLY A 375 -20.76 -11.86 11.90
CA GLY A 375 -19.66 -12.77 12.20
C GLY A 375 -20.02 -14.26 12.05
N VAL A 376 -19.17 -15.11 12.61
CA VAL A 376 -19.26 -16.57 12.48
C VAL A 376 -18.90 -17.23 13.82
N THR A 377 -19.71 -18.19 14.26
CA THR A 377 -19.31 -19.17 15.29
C THR A 377 -18.75 -20.40 14.60
N PHE A 378 -17.52 -20.77 14.94
CA PHE A 378 -16.93 -22.03 14.55
C PHE A 378 -17.31 -23.11 15.57
N GLU A 379 -17.89 -24.20 15.08
CA GLU A 379 -18.38 -25.30 15.90
C GLU A 379 -17.69 -26.60 15.53
N GLY A 380 -17.15 -27.29 16.54
CA GLY A 380 -16.58 -28.62 16.34
C GLY A 380 -15.16 -28.64 15.75
N PRO A 381 -14.59 -29.84 15.64
CA PRO A 381 -13.21 -30.03 15.22
C PRO A 381 -13.00 -29.64 13.75
N GLY A 382 -11.91 -28.90 13.48
CA GLY A 382 -11.52 -28.49 12.13
C GLY A 382 -12.33 -27.33 11.53
N ALA A 383 -13.28 -26.75 12.27
CA ALA A 383 -13.95 -25.53 11.85
C ALA A 383 -12.98 -24.34 11.85
N GLY A 384 -13.12 -23.45 10.88
CA GLY A 384 -12.27 -22.26 10.76
C GLY A 384 -12.47 -21.51 9.45
N ALA A 385 -11.72 -20.43 9.26
CA ALA A 385 -11.76 -19.66 8.02
C ALA A 385 -10.38 -19.17 7.59
N GLY A 386 -10.04 -19.35 6.32
CA GLY A 386 -8.83 -18.80 5.73
C GLY A 386 -9.14 -17.51 4.97
N TRP A 387 -8.59 -16.37 5.39
CA TRP A 387 -8.70 -15.10 4.66
C TRP A 387 -7.47 -14.90 3.78
N PRO A 388 -7.59 -15.11 2.45
CA PRO A 388 -6.44 -15.04 1.56
C PRO A 388 -5.91 -13.61 1.47
N VAL A 389 -4.62 -13.44 1.74
CA VAL A 389 -3.92 -12.15 1.56
C VAL A 389 -3.11 -12.12 0.26
N ALA A 390 -2.64 -13.29 -0.17
CA ALA A 390 -2.01 -13.54 -1.45
C ALA A 390 -2.63 -14.79 -2.08
N ARG A 391 -3.72 -14.63 -2.86
CA ARG A 391 -4.44 -15.75 -3.46
C ARG A 391 -3.72 -16.24 -4.72
N SER A 392 -3.52 -17.56 -4.82
CA SER A 392 -3.06 -18.24 -6.06
C SER A 392 -1.71 -17.75 -6.61
N GLY A 393 -0.85 -17.19 -5.76
CA GLY A 393 0.48 -16.72 -6.14
C GLY A 393 0.49 -15.43 -6.97
N GLN A 394 -0.36 -15.30 -8.00
CA GLN A 394 -0.29 -14.20 -8.97
C GLN A 394 -0.78 -12.85 -8.42
N ASN A 395 -2.06 -12.71 -8.10
CA ASN A 395 -2.67 -11.44 -7.75
C ASN A 395 -2.93 -11.38 -6.25
N GLN A 396 -2.32 -10.39 -5.59
CA GLN A 396 -2.20 -10.29 -4.14
C GLN A 396 -2.76 -8.93 -3.67
N PRO A 397 -4.10 -8.75 -3.62
CA PRO A 397 -4.72 -7.47 -3.25
C PRO A 397 -4.29 -6.96 -1.87
N TYR A 398 -3.89 -7.86 -0.96
CA TYR A 398 -3.40 -7.51 0.37
C TYR A 398 -1.88 -7.73 0.53
N HIS A 399 -1.11 -7.54 -0.54
CA HIS A 399 0.36 -7.69 -0.49
C HIS A 399 1.03 -6.83 0.60
N PHE A 400 0.43 -5.68 0.96
CA PHE A 400 0.93 -4.80 2.03
C PHE A 400 1.08 -5.49 3.40
N VAL A 401 0.41 -6.62 3.65
CA VAL A 401 0.52 -7.41 4.88
C VAL A 401 1.96 -7.86 5.15
N HIS A 402 2.80 -7.98 4.11
CA HIS A 402 4.24 -8.25 4.22
C HIS A 402 5.06 -7.08 4.80
N LYS A 403 4.50 -5.87 4.86
CA LYS A 403 5.17 -4.66 5.35
C LYS A 403 4.50 -4.11 6.59
N THR A 404 3.29 -3.61 6.46
CA THR A 404 2.59 -2.91 7.55
C THR A 404 1.09 -3.15 7.45
N PHE A 405 0.48 -3.63 8.52
CA PHE A 405 -0.98 -3.76 8.63
C PHE A 405 -1.43 -3.76 10.10
N THR A 406 -2.72 -3.49 10.31
CA THR A 406 -3.40 -3.73 11.59
C THR A 406 -4.65 -4.56 11.34
N LEU A 407 -4.73 -5.74 11.94
CA LEU A 407 -5.93 -6.59 11.95
C LEU A 407 -6.61 -6.44 13.32
N VAL A 408 -7.88 -6.07 13.32
CA VAL A 408 -8.73 -5.95 14.52
C VAL A 408 -9.84 -6.97 14.42
N VAL A 409 -10.02 -7.81 15.44
CA VAL A 409 -11.06 -8.85 15.47
C VAL A 409 -11.70 -8.86 16.85
N MET A 410 -13.01 -9.05 16.90
CA MET A 410 -13.72 -9.34 18.15
C MET A 410 -13.91 -10.85 18.30
N ALA A 411 -13.60 -11.37 19.48
CA ALA A 411 -13.68 -12.78 19.78
C ALA A 411 -14.50 -13.04 21.05
N ILE A 412 -15.33 -14.08 21.03
CA ILE A 412 -15.95 -14.66 22.22
C ILE A 412 -15.55 -16.12 22.27
N VAL A 413 -14.89 -16.50 23.36
CA VAL A 413 -14.64 -17.90 23.70
C VAL A 413 -15.82 -18.34 24.55
N HIS A 414 -16.57 -19.35 24.09
CA HIS A 414 -17.79 -19.77 24.78
C HIS A 414 -17.48 -20.67 25.98
N ASP A 415 -16.56 -21.61 25.79
CA ASP A 415 -16.21 -22.60 26.80
C ASP A 415 -14.70 -22.75 26.98
N GLU A 416 -14.32 -23.19 28.17
CA GLU A 416 -12.94 -23.59 28.46
C GLU A 416 -12.50 -24.78 27.59
N PRO A 417 -11.33 -24.71 26.92
CA PRO A 417 -10.72 -25.87 26.29
C PRO A 417 -10.61 -27.05 27.27
N LYS A 418 -11.12 -28.22 26.89
CA LYS A 418 -11.05 -29.41 27.75
C LYS A 418 -9.62 -29.97 27.82
N LYS A 419 -8.83 -29.81 26.77
CA LYS A 419 -7.40 -30.17 26.75
C LYS A 419 -6.53 -28.97 27.08
N ARG A 420 -5.37 -29.29 27.64
CA ARG A 420 -4.30 -28.31 27.92
C ARG A 420 -3.64 -27.75 26.65
N THR A 421 -3.90 -28.34 25.49
CA THR A 421 -3.36 -27.87 24.22
C THR A 421 -3.96 -26.51 23.86
N PRO A 422 -3.14 -25.46 23.65
CA PRO A 422 -3.66 -24.15 23.25
C PRO A 422 -4.39 -24.19 21.91
N ILE A 423 -5.53 -23.50 21.83
CA ILE A 423 -6.37 -23.48 20.63
C ILE A 423 -6.11 -22.21 19.82
N PRO A 424 -5.91 -22.30 18.49
CA PRO A 424 -5.65 -21.13 17.65
C PRO A 424 -6.88 -20.23 17.55
N LEU A 425 -6.63 -18.92 17.69
CA LEU A 425 -7.59 -17.85 17.40
C LEU A 425 -7.30 -17.26 16.01
N ILE A 426 -6.07 -16.76 15.82
CA ILE A 426 -5.61 -16.10 14.60
C ILE A 426 -4.20 -16.61 14.30
N ARG A 427 -3.91 -16.98 13.06
CA ARG A 427 -2.57 -17.35 12.60
C ARG A 427 -2.25 -16.66 11.27
N VAL A 428 -1.08 -16.05 11.17
CA VAL A 428 -0.51 -15.56 9.92
C VAL A 428 0.32 -16.68 9.33
N VAL A 429 -0.17 -17.27 8.23
CA VAL A 429 0.38 -18.51 7.66
C VAL A 429 1.22 -18.20 6.43
N MET A 430 2.40 -18.79 6.35
CA MET A 430 3.30 -18.65 5.20
C MET A 430 2.86 -19.56 4.05
N ASP A 431 3.23 -19.17 2.83
CA ASP A 431 3.13 -19.96 1.61
C ASP A 431 4.38 -20.85 1.48
N ASP A 432 4.46 -21.86 2.34
CA ASP A 432 5.49 -22.89 2.29
C ASP A 432 4.86 -24.27 2.51
N ASN A 433 5.61 -25.33 2.18
CA ASN A 433 5.11 -26.71 2.29
C ASN A 433 4.69 -27.07 3.72
N GLY A 434 5.27 -26.42 4.73
CA GLY A 434 4.97 -26.64 6.13
C GLY A 434 3.83 -25.80 6.70
N LYS A 435 3.25 -24.87 5.92
CA LYS A 435 2.28 -23.87 6.38
C LYS A 435 2.74 -23.18 7.67
N THR A 436 3.98 -22.73 7.68
CA THR A 436 4.64 -22.18 8.86
C THR A 436 3.85 -20.99 9.41
N VAL A 437 3.57 -21.00 10.71
CA VAL A 437 2.92 -19.88 11.40
C VAL A 437 3.98 -18.82 11.72
N LEU A 438 3.90 -17.67 11.05
CA LEU A 438 4.77 -16.52 11.29
C LEU A 438 4.45 -15.85 12.63
N PHE A 439 3.16 -15.60 12.85
CA PHE A 439 2.64 -15.05 14.09
C PHE A 439 1.28 -15.69 14.39
N GLY A 440 1.03 -16.04 15.66
CA GLY A 440 -0.25 -16.64 16.04
C GLY A 440 -0.70 -16.21 17.43
N VAL A 441 -2.00 -16.06 17.59
CA VAL A 441 -2.71 -15.80 18.84
C VAL A 441 -3.56 -17.03 19.16
N PHE A 442 -3.50 -17.47 20.41
CA PHE A 442 -4.12 -18.68 20.92
C PHE A 442 -4.77 -18.38 22.26
N TYR A 443 -5.74 -19.20 22.66
CA TYR A 443 -6.31 -19.20 23.99
C TYR A 443 -6.08 -20.57 24.64
N THR A 444 -5.88 -20.57 25.96
CA THR A 444 -5.46 -21.74 26.72
C THR A 444 -6.52 -22.13 27.75
N HIS A 445 -6.57 -23.41 28.14
CA HIS A 445 -7.50 -23.90 29.15
C HIS A 445 -7.52 -23.05 30.44
N ASP A 446 -6.37 -22.60 30.94
CA ASP A 446 -6.27 -21.79 32.16
C ASP A 446 -6.74 -20.32 32.02
N GLY A 447 -7.59 -20.01 31.06
CA GLY A 447 -8.21 -18.68 30.90
C GLY A 447 -7.23 -17.60 30.46
N ARG A 448 -6.10 -17.97 29.81
CA ARG A 448 -5.08 -17.02 29.35
C ARG A 448 -4.95 -16.95 27.83
N TRP A 449 -4.46 -15.81 27.35
CA TRP A 449 -4.02 -15.68 25.97
C TRP A 449 -2.59 -16.17 25.84
N MET A 450 -2.26 -16.74 24.68
CA MET A 450 -0.89 -17.13 24.32
C MET A 450 -0.58 -16.58 22.93
N THR A 451 0.65 -16.12 22.74
CA THR A 451 1.16 -15.69 21.43
C THR A 451 2.36 -16.52 21.03
N VAL A 452 2.53 -16.70 19.73
CA VAL A 452 3.67 -17.37 19.11
C VAL A 452 4.21 -16.49 18.01
N ILE A 453 5.52 -16.32 17.97
CA ILE A 453 6.22 -15.72 16.83
C ILE A 453 7.27 -16.70 16.34
N HIS A 454 7.36 -16.89 15.02
CA HIS A 454 8.32 -17.82 14.44
C HIS A 454 9.75 -17.49 14.93
N SER A 455 10.47 -18.52 15.37
CA SER A 455 11.81 -18.44 16.00
C SER A 455 11.90 -17.67 17.33
N GLY A 456 10.84 -16.99 17.79
CA GLY A 456 10.84 -16.28 19.09
C GLY A 456 10.22 -17.08 20.23
N GLY A 457 9.67 -18.26 19.96
CA GLY A 457 9.09 -19.15 20.97
C GLY A 457 7.60 -18.86 21.24
N ARG A 458 7.08 -19.49 22.30
CA ARG A 458 5.69 -19.36 22.76
C ARG A 458 5.69 -18.56 24.06
N GLN A 459 4.76 -17.62 24.20
CA GLN A 459 4.62 -16.82 25.42
C GLN A 459 3.16 -16.79 25.85
N ILE A 460 2.93 -17.23 27.10
CA ILE A 460 1.63 -17.04 27.75
C ILE A 460 1.58 -15.61 28.27
N LEU A 461 0.49 -14.91 27.99
CA LEU A 461 0.29 -13.51 28.32
C LEU A 461 -0.28 -13.40 29.74
N SER A 462 -0.02 -12.27 30.40
CA SER A 462 -0.62 -11.96 31.71
C SER A 462 -2.11 -11.63 31.61
N THR A 463 -2.58 -11.28 30.41
CA THR A 463 -3.99 -10.96 30.15
C THR A 463 -4.78 -12.24 29.97
N GLY A 464 -5.90 -12.34 30.69
CA GLY A 464 -6.85 -13.44 30.59
C GLY A 464 -7.99 -13.19 29.62
N TRP A 465 -8.86 -14.17 29.51
CA TRP A 465 -10.16 -14.09 28.87
C TRP A 465 -11.20 -14.79 29.75
N ASP A 466 -12.43 -14.30 29.70
CA ASP A 466 -13.56 -14.86 30.45
C ASP A 466 -14.51 -15.54 29.44
N PRO A 467 -15.05 -16.73 29.75
CA PRO A 467 -16.09 -17.35 28.95
C PRO A 467 -17.27 -16.42 28.68
N GLU A 468 -17.87 -16.51 27.50
CA GLU A 468 -19.03 -15.70 27.05
C GLU A 468 -18.79 -14.17 27.02
N LYS A 469 -17.55 -13.71 27.22
CA LYS A 469 -17.22 -12.27 27.25
C LYS A 469 -16.47 -11.84 25.99
N PRO A 470 -16.95 -10.81 25.27
CA PRO A 470 -16.28 -10.33 24.07
C PRO A 470 -14.93 -9.68 24.41
N SER A 471 -13.91 -10.05 23.64
CA SER A 471 -12.56 -9.50 23.71
C SER A 471 -12.13 -8.95 22.36
N GLN A 472 -11.56 -7.75 22.36
CA GLN A 472 -10.91 -7.19 21.19
C GLN A 472 -9.48 -7.73 21.09
N VAL A 473 -9.16 -8.35 19.96
CA VAL A 473 -7.81 -8.86 19.65
C VAL A 473 -7.27 -8.08 18.45
N VAL A 474 -6.13 -7.43 18.64
CA VAL A 474 -5.49 -6.63 17.59
C VAL A 474 -4.09 -7.13 17.32
N LEU A 475 -3.86 -7.55 16.07
CA LEU A 475 -2.54 -7.91 15.56
C LEU A 475 -2.02 -6.76 14.71
N ARG A 476 -0.82 -6.26 15.03
CA ARG A 476 -0.17 -5.17 14.30
C ARG A 476 1.21 -5.60 13.83
N HIS A 477 1.46 -5.46 12.55
CA HIS A 477 2.77 -5.66 11.94
C HIS A 477 3.27 -4.34 11.36
N ASP A 478 4.53 -4.01 11.60
CA ASP A 478 5.18 -2.85 11.01
C ASP A 478 6.68 -3.11 10.81
N THR A 479 7.08 -3.43 9.59
CA THR A 479 8.48 -3.62 9.16
C THR A 479 9.29 -4.49 10.13
N GLY A 480 8.78 -5.70 10.42
CA GLY A 480 9.42 -6.66 11.33
C GLY A 480 9.06 -6.48 12.81
N HIS A 481 8.39 -5.42 13.21
CA HIS A 481 7.79 -5.32 14.55
C HIS A 481 6.40 -5.95 14.58
N TRP A 482 6.13 -6.75 15.61
CA TRP A 482 4.87 -7.45 15.81
C TRP A 482 4.32 -7.16 17.20
N ASP A 483 3.12 -6.58 17.24
CA ASP A 483 2.48 -6.15 18.48
C ASP A 483 1.11 -6.81 18.59
N LEU A 484 0.77 -7.25 19.80
CA LEU A 484 -0.55 -7.77 20.13
C LEU A 484 -1.19 -6.87 21.19
N TYR A 485 -2.41 -6.43 20.92
CA TYR A 485 -3.24 -5.75 21.90
C TYR A 485 -4.46 -6.60 22.21
N ILE A 486 -4.78 -6.69 23.50
CA ILE A 486 -6.01 -7.28 24.00
C ILE A 486 -6.77 -6.15 24.70
N ASN A 487 -8.01 -5.89 24.28
CA ASN A 487 -8.83 -4.81 24.82
C ASN A 487 -8.07 -3.47 24.87
N ALA A 488 -7.52 -3.07 23.72
CA ALA A 488 -6.71 -1.86 23.49
C ALA A 488 -5.52 -1.64 24.47
N ARG A 489 -5.16 -2.66 25.24
CA ARG A 489 -3.97 -2.69 26.08
C ARG A 489 -2.92 -3.56 25.40
N VAL A 490 -1.67 -3.13 25.48
CA VAL A 490 -0.54 -3.91 24.98
C VAL A 490 -0.50 -5.22 25.76
N ALA A 491 -0.52 -6.34 25.06
CA ALA A 491 -0.29 -7.67 25.63
C ALA A 491 1.08 -8.23 25.24
N TYR A 492 1.60 -7.85 24.07
CA TYR A 492 2.92 -8.27 23.60
C TYR A 492 3.54 -7.24 22.64
N PHE A 493 4.87 -7.09 22.73
CA PHE A 493 5.72 -6.36 21.79
C PHE A 493 6.89 -7.24 21.40
N GLY A 494 7.07 -7.48 20.10
CA GLY A 494 8.11 -8.35 19.57
C GLY A 494 8.77 -7.78 18.33
N THR A 495 9.96 -8.28 18.04
CA THR A 495 10.65 -8.03 16.77
C THR A 495 10.96 -9.36 16.11
N TYR A 496 10.45 -9.55 14.90
CA TYR A 496 10.78 -10.66 14.04
C TYR A 496 12.14 -10.39 13.37
N LYS A 497 13.15 -11.19 13.73
CA LYS A 497 14.51 -11.12 13.18
C LYS A 497 14.78 -12.18 12.11
N GLY A 498 13.78 -13.00 11.77
CA GLY A 498 13.95 -14.04 10.77
C GLY A 498 13.91 -13.50 9.34
N SER A 499 14.20 -14.38 8.39
CA SER A 499 14.24 -14.06 6.96
C SER A 499 13.06 -14.64 6.17
N LEU A 500 12.03 -15.20 6.81
CA LEU A 500 10.91 -15.85 6.09
C LEU A 500 10.20 -14.87 5.15
N LEU A 501 9.99 -13.62 5.56
CA LEU A 501 9.37 -12.60 4.70
C LEU A 501 10.28 -12.16 3.53
N GLN A 502 11.56 -12.56 3.52
CA GLN A 502 12.48 -12.32 2.41
C GLN A 502 12.45 -13.46 1.39
N THR A 503 12.11 -14.68 1.80
CA THR A 503 12.14 -15.89 0.96
C THR A 503 10.76 -16.40 0.58
N ASN A 504 9.75 -16.12 1.39
CA ASN A 504 8.40 -16.65 1.28
C ASN A 504 7.37 -15.53 1.41
N SER A 505 6.18 -15.77 0.86
CA SER A 505 5.03 -14.88 1.00
C SER A 505 4.09 -15.38 2.10
N ILE A 506 3.30 -14.50 2.69
CA ILE A 506 2.17 -14.85 3.54
C ILE A 506 1.05 -15.31 2.61
N SER A 507 0.50 -16.52 2.83
CA SER A 507 -0.59 -17.06 2.00
C SER A 507 -1.93 -16.48 2.45
N HIS A 508 -2.25 -16.63 3.74
CA HIS A 508 -3.53 -16.24 4.32
C HIS A 508 -3.43 -15.95 5.82
N ILE A 509 -4.45 -15.27 6.33
CA ILE A 509 -4.72 -15.17 7.76
C ILE A 509 -5.75 -16.24 8.09
N GLN A 510 -5.35 -17.22 8.89
CA GLN A 510 -6.21 -18.29 9.35
C GLN A 510 -6.91 -17.87 10.65
N PHE A 511 -8.23 -17.89 10.62
CA PHE A 511 -9.11 -17.77 11.76
C PHE A 511 -9.48 -19.16 12.26
N HIS A 512 -9.22 -19.41 13.53
CA HIS A 512 -9.45 -20.70 14.16
C HIS A 512 -8.77 -21.91 13.45
N GLY A 513 -9.18 -23.13 13.81
CA GLY A 513 -8.56 -24.38 13.42
C GLY A 513 -8.53 -24.62 11.92
N GLU A 514 -7.57 -25.43 11.48
CA GLU A 514 -7.57 -26.00 10.12
C GLU A 514 -7.97 -27.48 10.23
N SER A 515 -8.54 -28.02 9.15
CA SER A 515 -8.96 -29.42 9.04
C SER A 515 -7.93 -30.40 9.60
N GLY A 516 -8.21 -30.97 10.78
CA GLY A 516 -7.47 -32.11 11.35
C GLY A 516 -6.58 -31.83 12.56
N GLU A 517 -6.21 -30.57 12.85
CA GLU A 517 -5.30 -30.28 13.99
C GLU A 517 -6.03 -30.26 15.35
N VAL A 518 -7.23 -29.67 15.37
CA VAL A 518 -8.01 -29.50 16.60
C VAL A 518 -9.12 -30.54 16.58
N ALA A 519 -8.89 -31.70 17.22
CA ALA A 519 -9.91 -32.73 17.41
C ALA A 519 -10.97 -32.36 18.45
N GLU A 520 -10.79 -31.22 19.14
CA GLU A 520 -11.67 -30.79 20.20
C GLU A 520 -12.73 -29.84 19.68
N SER A 521 -13.98 -30.05 20.10
CA SER A 521 -15.08 -29.13 19.84
C SER A 521 -14.91 -27.90 20.70
N SER A 522 -14.24 -26.87 20.19
CA SER A 522 -14.29 -25.54 20.79
C SER A 522 -15.31 -24.69 20.08
N HIS A 523 -16.13 -23.98 20.86
CA HIS A 523 -17.07 -23.01 20.35
C HIS A 523 -16.39 -21.62 20.43
N LEU A 524 -16.02 -21.08 19.28
CA LEU A 524 -15.38 -19.77 19.16
C LEU A 524 -16.18 -18.90 18.20
N SER A 525 -16.58 -17.72 18.64
CA SER A 525 -17.24 -16.73 17.79
C SER A 525 -16.29 -15.60 17.44
N LEU A 526 -16.13 -15.33 16.14
CA LEU A 526 -15.39 -14.19 15.63
C LEU A 526 -16.33 -13.27 14.85
N PHE A 527 -16.21 -11.96 15.09
CA PHE A 527 -17.05 -10.97 14.41
C PHE A 527 -16.28 -9.67 14.19
N ASN A 528 -16.78 -8.87 13.25
CA ASN A 528 -16.25 -7.56 12.93
C ASN A 528 -14.73 -7.53 12.64
N ALA A 529 -14.22 -8.47 11.83
CA ALA A 529 -12.79 -8.52 11.49
C ALA A 529 -12.43 -7.43 10.48
N ARG A 530 -11.58 -6.47 10.89
CA ARG A 530 -11.20 -5.29 10.10
C ARG A 530 -9.71 -5.30 9.80
N LEU A 531 -9.37 -5.15 8.52
CA LEU A 531 -7.99 -5.11 8.03
C LEU A 531 -7.64 -3.68 7.59
N TYR A 532 -6.65 -3.10 8.24
CA TYR A 532 -6.11 -1.79 7.89
C TYR A 532 -4.74 -1.94 7.23
N ASN A 533 -4.52 -1.20 6.15
CA ASN A 533 -3.25 -1.12 5.42
C ASN A 533 -2.20 -0.20 6.09
N ARG A 534 -2.41 0.13 7.36
CA ARG A 534 -1.60 1.07 8.12
C ARG A 534 -1.50 0.66 9.57
N ARG A 535 -0.50 1.22 10.25
CA ARG A 535 -0.36 1.12 11.69
C ARG A 535 -1.37 2.03 12.39
N LEU A 536 -2.20 1.46 13.26
CA LEU A 536 -3.08 2.22 14.15
C LEU A 536 -2.39 2.49 15.49
N ASN A 537 -2.58 3.70 16.04
CA ASN A 537 -2.09 4.07 17.37
C ASN A 537 -3.06 3.60 18.47
N SER A 538 -2.61 3.62 19.73
CA SER A 538 -3.40 3.17 20.88
C SER A 538 -4.72 3.93 21.06
N LYS A 539 -4.76 5.22 20.73
CA LYS A 539 -5.98 6.04 20.76
C LYS A 539 -7.01 5.51 19.75
N HIS A 540 -6.59 5.18 18.53
CA HIS A 540 -7.45 4.58 17.51
C HIS A 540 -7.94 3.18 17.92
N LEU A 541 -7.09 2.36 18.54
CA LEU A 541 -7.51 1.02 19.00
C LEU A 541 -8.59 1.12 20.10
N ARG A 542 -8.39 2.03 21.07
CA ARG A 542 -9.40 2.31 22.09
C ARG A 542 -10.69 2.85 21.48
N TRP A 543 -10.57 3.73 20.50
CA TRP A 543 -11.72 4.27 19.78
C TRP A 543 -12.52 3.15 19.09
N LEU A 544 -11.84 2.25 18.38
CA LEU A 544 -12.47 1.10 17.74
C LEU A 544 -13.21 0.24 18.78
N MET A 545 -12.55 -0.13 19.89
CA MET A 545 -13.18 -0.95 20.93
C MET A 545 -14.48 -0.36 21.46
N VAL A 546 -14.49 0.94 21.76
CA VAL A 546 -15.67 1.62 22.29
C VAL A 546 -16.76 1.79 21.23
N GLY A 547 -16.41 1.72 19.94
CA GLY A 547 -17.35 1.77 18.83
C GLY A 547 -17.89 0.41 18.39
N GLU A 548 -17.36 -0.70 18.90
CA GLU A 548 -17.80 -2.04 18.51
C GLU A 548 -19.20 -2.36 19.04
N ALA A 549 -20.04 -2.90 18.15
CA ALA A 549 -21.26 -3.56 18.57
C ALA A 549 -20.96 -5.00 19.01
N GLY A 550 -21.76 -5.51 19.94
CA GLY A 550 -21.75 -6.93 20.30
C GLY A 550 -22.25 -7.83 19.16
N PRO A 551 -22.14 -9.16 19.31
CA PRO A 551 -22.66 -10.11 18.34
C PRO A 551 -24.18 -9.99 18.21
N LYS A 552 -24.67 -10.21 16.99
CA LYS A 552 -26.11 -10.23 16.70
C LYS A 552 -26.46 -11.47 15.90
N TYR A 553 -27.39 -12.26 16.42
CA TYR A 553 -27.90 -13.44 15.72
C TYR A 553 -28.66 -13.03 14.45
N ASP A 554 -28.82 -13.98 13.53
CA ASP A 554 -29.48 -13.75 12.24
C ASP A 554 -30.95 -13.34 12.39
N ASP A 555 -31.60 -13.70 13.51
CA ASP A 555 -32.96 -13.27 13.86
C ASP A 555 -33.03 -11.82 14.38
N GLY A 556 -31.88 -11.15 14.54
CA GLY A 556 -31.76 -9.79 15.04
C GLY A 556 -31.64 -9.68 16.56
N SER A 557 -31.73 -10.78 17.31
CA SER A 557 -31.51 -10.77 18.75
C SER A 557 -30.06 -10.42 19.08
N THR A 558 -29.87 -9.64 20.14
CA THR A 558 -28.54 -9.22 20.59
C THR A 558 -28.01 -10.26 21.57
N TYR A 559 -26.77 -10.66 21.38
CA TYR A 559 -26.11 -11.57 22.30
C TYR A 559 -26.02 -10.95 23.70
N SER A 560 -26.52 -11.66 24.71
CA SER A 560 -26.39 -11.32 26.12
C SER A 560 -25.56 -12.40 26.80
N ALA A 561 -24.42 -12.03 27.38
CA ALA A 561 -23.65 -12.96 28.21
C ALA A 561 -24.56 -13.48 29.33
N SER A 562 -24.71 -14.80 29.43
CA SER A 562 -25.40 -15.40 30.58
C SER A 562 -24.62 -15.03 31.83
N ALA A 563 -25.24 -14.26 32.74
CA ALA A 563 -24.71 -14.04 34.06
C ALA A 563 -24.54 -15.42 34.71
N SER A 564 -23.31 -15.89 34.84
CA SER A 564 -22.99 -17.08 35.60
C SER A 564 -23.51 -16.85 37.02
N GLU A 565 -24.56 -17.56 37.40
CA GLU A 565 -25.04 -17.65 38.77
C GLU A 565 -23.87 -18.11 39.64
N GLU A 566 -23.27 -17.17 40.36
CA GLU A 566 -22.30 -17.48 41.41
C GLU A 566 -23.03 -18.34 42.46
N GLY A 567 -22.77 -19.64 42.37
CA GLY A 567 -23.23 -20.63 43.31
C GLY A 567 -22.79 -20.24 44.72
N SER A 568 -23.80 -19.89 45.50
CA SER A 568 -23.80 -19.72 46.96
C SER A 568 -22.90 -20.74 47.65
N ARG A 569 -21.67 -20.35 47.95
CA ARG A 569 -20.84 -20.99 48.99
C ARG A 569 -20.83 -20.06 50.19
N GLY A 570 -21.71 -20.39 51.13
CA GLY A 570 -21.75 -19.78 52.45
C GLY A 570 -20.40 -19.88 53.14
N GLY A 571 -19.81 -18.72 53.41
CA GLY A 571 -18.65 -18.52 54.25
C GLY A 571 -18.87 -17.22 55.00
N SER A 572 -19.57 -17.32 56.13
CA SER A 572 -19.82 -16.22 57.05
C SER A 572 -18.50 -15.69 57.62
N SER A 573 -18.08 -14.50 57.20
CA SER A 573 -17.16 -13.68 57.98
C SER A 573 -17.69 -12.25 58.00
N ASN A 574 -18.25 -11.87 59.14
CA ASN A 574 -18.60 -10.49 59.46
C ASN A 574 -17.32 -9.66 59.47
N SER A 575 -17.22 -8.69 58.56
CA SER A 575 -16.40 -7.51 58.79
C SER A 575 -17.11 -6.29 58.23
N GLU A 576 -17.69 -5.57 59.17
CA GLU A 576 -18.29 -4.25 59.07
C GLU A 576 -17.24 -3.29 58.49
N SER A 577 -17.43 -2.85 57.24
CA SER A 577 -16.59 -1.84 56.61
C SER A 577 -17.41 -0.59 56.39
N SER A 578 -17.19 0.38 57.27
CA SER A 578 -17.66 1.74 57.11
C SER A 578 -17.01 2.36 55.89
N SER A 579 -17.84 2.83 54.97
CA SER A 579 -17.51 3.70 53.85
C SER A 579 -16.65 4.87 54.31
N ARG A 580 -15.39 4.90 53.87
CA ARG A 580 -14.59 6.11 53.87
C ARG A 580 -13.88 6.18 52.53
N GLU A 581 -14.39 7.09 51.71
CA GLU A 581 -13.83 7.47 50.41
C GLU A 581 -12.40 7.94 50.64
N GLU A 582 -11.43 7.13 50.23
CA GLU A 582 -10.04 7.54 50.13
C GLU A 582 -9.85 8.21 48.77
N SER A 583 -9.93 9.53 48.80
CA SER A 583 -9.45 10.41 47.75
C SER A 583 -7.96 10.14 47.52
N GLU A 584 -7.62 9.54 46.38
CA GLU A 584 -6.25 9.38 45.91
C GLU A 584 -5.62 10.77 45.70
N GLU A 585 -4.88 11.25 46.70
CA GLU A 585 -3.98 12.38 46.58
C GLU A 585 -2.86 12.02 45.61
N VAL A 586 -2.95 12.63 44.44
CA VAL A 586 -1.95 12.65 43.38
C VAL A 586 -0.76 13.50 43.85
N SER A 587 0.11 12.97 44.70
CA SER A 587 1.42 13.58 44.98
C SER A 587 2.49 12.97 44.07
N PHE A 588 2.56 13.55 42.89
CA PHE A 588 3.60 13.49 41.88
C PHE A 588 5.01 13.76 42.48
N VAL A 589 5.67 12.74 43.04
CA VAL A 589 7.09 12.82 43.48
C VAL A 589 7.98 11.80 42.73
N HIS A 590 7.45 11.05 41.77
CA HIS A 590 8.26 10.10 40.98
C HIS A 590 8.83 10.67 39.66
N GLU A 591 8.48 11.90 39.26
CA GLU A 591 9.07 12.49 38.06
C GLU A 591 10.52 12.96 38.27
N THR A 592 10.89 13.49 39.43
CA THR A 592 12.25 14.00 39.66
C THR A 592 13.35 12.93 39.67
N VAL A 593 13.03 11.67 39.95
CA VAL A 593 14.02 10.58 39.89
C VAL A 593 14.26 10.09 38.45
N SER A 594 13.23 10.15 37.59
CA SER A 594 13.34 9.70 36.19
C SER A 594 14.17 10.66 35.33
N TRP A 595 14.00 11.98 35.50
CA TRP A 595 14.77 12.99 34.76
C TRP A 595 16.26 12.96 35.11
N VAL A 596 16.61 12.72 36.38
CA VAL A 596 18.01 12.63 36.82
C VAL A 596 18.68 11.36 36.27
N LEU A 597 17.96 10.24 36.21
CA LEU A 597 18.48 9.01 35.61
C LEU A 597 18.63 9.13 34.07
N LEU A 598 17.72 9.83 33.40
CA LEU A 598 17.81 10.10 31.96
C LEU A 598 18.97 11.03 31.60
N LEU A 599 19.30 12.03 32.44
CA LEU A 599 20.46 12.89 32.24
C LEU A 599 21.79 12.14 32.44
N LEU A 600 21.87 11.25 33.43
CA LEU A 600 23.07 10.43 33.64
C LEU A 600 23.27 9.39 32.54
N LEU A 601 22.19 8.78 32.03
CA LEU A 601 22.25 7.87 30.88
C LEU A 601 22.60 8.61 29.58
N GLY A 602 22.11 9.84 29.38
CA GLY A 602 22.48 10.71 28.27
C GLY A 602 23.98 11.03 28.25
N LEU A 603 24.55 11.36 29.42
CA LEU A 603 25.98 11.65 29.57
C LEU A 603 26.86 10.42 29.30
N TRP A 604 26.43 9.22 29.70
CA TRP A 604 27.13 7.97 29.39
C TRP A 604 27.00 7.57 27.91
N GLY A 605 25.86 7.82 27.28
CA GLY A 605 25.63 7.57 25.85
C GLY A 605 26.55 8.40 24.95
N SER A 606 26.74 9.69 25.27
CA SER A 606 27.68 10.56 24.53
C SER A 606 29.14 10.13 24.70
N LEU A 607 29.55 9.67 25.89
CA LEU A 607 30.92 9.21 26.12
C LEU A 607 31.24 7.91 25.37
N LEU A 608 30.25 7.01 25.24
CA LEU A 608 30.39 5.75 24.48
C LEU A 608 30.37 5.96 22.96
N ILE A 609 29.59 6.92 22.45
CA ILE A 609 29.60 7.25 21.01
C ILE A 609 30.93 7.87 20.61
N LEU A 610 31.55 8.68 21.49
CA LEU A 610 32.90 9.21 21.24
C LEU A 610 33.96 8.09 21.24
N LYS A 611 33.84 7.10 22.14
CA LYS A 611 34.76 5.95 22.16
C LYS A 611 34.63 5.05 20.93
N ARG A 612 33.41 4.92 20.36
CA ARG A 612 33.18 4.03 19.21
C ARG A 612 33.53 4.65 17.86
N ARG A 613 33.45 5.98 17.69
CA ARG A 613 33.93 6.63 16.45
C ARG A 613 35.46 6.74 16.37
N CYS A 614 36.19 6.71 17.49
CA CYS A 614 37.65 6.63 17.44
C CYS A 614 38.19 5.27 16.97
N CYS A 615 37.48 4.15 17.16
CA CYS A 615 37.98 2.83 16.73
C CYS A 615 37.76 2.51 15.24
N CYS A 616 36.81 3.14 14.54
CA CYS A 616 36.52 2.78 13.14
C CYS A 616 37.31 3.59 12.09
N LEU A 617 38.12 4.58 12.48
CA LEU A 617 38.93 5.33 11.51
C LEU A 617 40.38 4.81 11.35
N GLN A 618 40.80 3.80 12.11
CA GLN A 618 42.20 3.35 12.13
C GLN A 618 42.50 2.16 11.19
N ARG A 619 41.65 1.87 10.20
CA ARG A 619 41.85 0.70 9.31
C ARG A 619 41.83 0.98 7.80
N TYR A 620 42.09 2.21 7.38
CA TYR A 620 42.40 2.54 5.98
C TYR A 620 43.80 3.16 5.88
N SER A 621 44.81 2.30 6.02
CA SER A 621 46.23 2.51 5.70
C SER A 621 46.71 1.09 5.38
N VAL A 622 47.30 0.71 4.26
CA VAL A 622 48.31 1.32 3.41
C VAL A 622 48.21 0.54 2.10
N TYR A 623 47.98 1.17 0.95
CA TYR A 623 48.43 0.67 -0.36
C TYR A 623 48.24 1.81 -1.34
N LEU A 624 49.32 2.52 -1.67
CA LEU A 624 49.57 3.07 -3.01
C LEU A 624 50.94 3.75 -2.99
N HIS A 625 51.83 3.08 -3.71
CA HIS A 625 53.20 3.44 -4.00
C HIS A 625 53.22 4.48 -5.13
N ALA A 626 54.29 5.28 -5.14
CA ALA A 626 54.77 6.15 -6.23
C ALA A 626 54.13 7.55 -6.39
N ASP A 627 55.04 8.51 -6.64
CA ASP A 627 54.88 9.93 -7.01
C ASP A 627 54.57 10.95 -5.91
N GLY A 628 55.56 11.13 -5.03
CA GLY A 628 55.55 11.91 -3.79
C GLY A 628 55.31 13.43 -3.86
N PHE A 629 54.95 14.02 -5.00
CA PHE A 629 54.60 15.46 -5.05
C PHE A 629 53.09 15.70 -5.23
N PHE A 630 52.39 14.86 -6.00
CA PHE A 630 50.95 15.02 -6.25
C PHE A 630 50.11 14.54 -5.06
N THR A 631 50.56 13.49 -4.37
CA THR A 631 49.89 12.92 -3.20
C THR A 631 49.86 13.89 -2.01
N TYR A 632 50.92 14.70 -1.84
CA TYR A 632 50.98 15.70 -0.77
C TYR A 632 49.95 16.82 -1.00
N PHE A 633 49.80 17.29 -2.24
CA PHE A 633 48.82 18.32 -2.58
C PHE A 633 47.37 17.83 -2.37
N ILE A 634 47.06 16.59 -2.79
CA ILE A 634 45.73 16.00 -2.57
C ILE A 634 45.46 15.81 -1.07
N ALA A 635 46.46 15.40 -0.28
CA ALA A 635 46.31 15.26 1.17
C ALA A 635 46.06 16.59 1.87
N VAL A 636 46.77 17.66 1.46
CA VAL A 636 46.58 19.02 2.00
C VAL A 636 45.19 19.56 1.63
N VAL A 637 44.79 19.47 0.36
CA VAL A 637 43.46 19.92 -0.11
C VAL A 637 42.34 19.12 0.56
N GLY A 638 42.50 17.80 0.67
CA GLY A 638 41.55 16.94 1.38
C GLY A 638 41.44 17.27 2.88
N GLY A 639 42.56 17.67 3.50
CA GLY A 639 42.59 18.19 4.87
C GLY A 639 41.79 19.49 5.02
N PHE A 640 41.98 20.45 4.12
CA PHE A 640 41.22 21.70 4.11
C PHE A 640 39.72 21.49 3.88
N ILE A 641 39.33 20.61 2.96
CA ILE A 641 37.91 20.28 2.73
C ILE A 641 37.28 19.65 3.98
N LYS A 642 37.99 18.74 4.67
CA LYS A 642 37.52 18.16 5.93
C LYS A 642 37.38 19.20 7.03
N PHE A 643 38.31 20.15 7.12
CA PHE A 643 38.27 21.24 8.10
C PHE A 643 37.08 22.19 7.85
N PHE A 644 36.85 22.60 6.60
CA PHE A 644 35.69 23.42 6.24
C PHE A 644 34.36 22.70 6.47
N ASN A 645 34.26 21.41 6.13
CA ASN A 645 33.06 20.61 6.42
C ASN A 645 32.81 20.47 7.93
N PHE A 646 33.88 20.36 8.74
CA PHE A 646 33.75 20.34 10.19
C PHE A 646 33.23 21.68 10.74
N ILE A 647 33.79 22.81 10.30
CA ILE A 647 33.32 24.15 10.69
C ILE A 647 31.86 24.36 10.26
N PHE A 648 31.50 23.97 9.04
CA PHE A 648 30.13 24.10 8.53
C PHE A 648 29.14 23.24 9.32
N CYS A 649 29.49 22.00 9.65
CA CYS A 649 28.69 21.15 10.53
C CYS A 649 28.53 21.73 11.94
N CYS A 650 29.60 22.30 12.52
CA CYS A 650 29.52 23.01 13.80
C CYS A 650 28.59 24.21 13.73
N PHE A 651 28.65 25.00 12.65
CA PHE A 651 27.79 26.17 12.45
C PHE A 651 26.31 25.78 12.32
N ILE A 652 26.01 24.71 11.56
CA ILE A 652 24.65 24.16 11.47
C ILE A 652 24.16 23.68 12.84
N PHE A 653 25.00 22.98 13.61
CA PHE A 653 24.64 22.48 14.93
C PHE A 653 24.32 23.62 15.90
N VAL A 654 25.12 24.71 15.87
CA VAL A 654 24.88 25.92 16.66
C VAL A 654 23.59 26.63 16.22
N CYS A 655 23.33 26.73 14.91
CA CYS A 655 22.08 27.33 14.40
C CYS A 655 20.84 26.51 14.80
N MET A 656 20.91 25.18 14.72
CA MET A 656 19.81 24.30 15.12
C MET A 656 19.53 24.40 16.62
N THR A 657 20.57 24.44 17.45
CA THR A 657 20.41 24.61 18.92
C THR A 657 19.88 25.99 19.29
N LEU A 658 20.29 27.05 18.60
CA LEU A 658 19.72 28.40 18.76
C LEU A 658 18.24 28.46 18.34
N TYR A 659 17.88 27.81 17.24
CA TYR A 659 16.49 27.75 16.77
C TYR A 659 15.57 27.05 17.78
N GLU A 660 15.99 25.90 18.31
CA GLU A 660 15.26 25.18 19.35
C GLU A 660 15.12 26.02 20.64
N PHE A 661 16.18 26.75 21.04
CA PHE A 661 16.13 27.64 22.21
C PHE A 661 15.16 28.80 22.01
N ILE A 662 15.15 29.44 20.84
CA ILE A 662 14.22 30.53 20.51
C ILE A 662 12.78 30.01 20.50
N TYR A 663 12.54 28.83 19.90
CA TYR A 663 11.22 28.22 19.86
C TYR A 663 10.70 27.90 21.27
N LEU A 664 11.55 27.31 22.13
CA LEU A 664 11.21 27.01 23.52
C LEU A 664 10.91 28.29 24.32
N PHE A 665 11.69 29.36 24.10
CA PHE A 665 11.49 30.64 24.76
C PHE A 665 10.16 31.31 24.35
N ILE A 666 9.85 31.33 23.05
CA ILE A 666 8.56 31.83 22.54
C ILE A 666 7.40 31.01 23.11
N TYR A 667 7.53 29.69 23.13
CA TYR A 667 6.50 28.80 23.68
C TYR A 667 6.23 29.06 25.17
N LEU A 668 7.29 29.19 25.98
CA LEU A 668 7.19 29.54 27.40
C LEU A 668 6.56 30.91 27.62
N PHE A 669 6.96 31.92 26.82
CA PHE A 669 6.44 33.27 26.91
C PHE A 669 4.93 33.32 26.58
N CYS A 670 4.50 32.64 25.51
CA CYS A 670 3.08 32.50 25.16
C CYS A 670 2.30 31.80 26.28
N LYS A 671 2.85 30.73 26.87
CA LYS A 671 2.19 30.01 27.97
C LYS A 671 1.99 30.89 29.21
N ILE A 672 2.99 31.72 29.55
CA ILE A 672 2.90 32.68 30.67
C ILE A 672 1.84 33.75 30.39
N ILE A 673 1.76 34.29 29.16
CA ILE A 673 0.73 35.26 28.78
C ILE A 673 -0.67 34.65 28.91
N ILE A 674 -0.87 33.43 28.39
CA ILE A 674 -2.15 32.72 28.48
C ILE A 674 -2.57 32.51 29.94
N ILE A 675 -1.66 32.07 30.80
CA ILE A 675 -1.92 31.88 32.24
C ILE A 675 -2.31 33.22 32.90
N LYS A 676 -1.61 34.32 32.59
CA LYS A 676 -1.97 35.66 33.11
C LYS A 676 -3.35 36.11 32.66
N VAL A 677 -3.70 35.90 31.38
CA VAL A 677 -5.03 36.25 30.85
C VAL A 677 -6.12 35.44 31.55
N ILE A 678 -5.90 34.14 31.76
CA ILE A 678 -6.84 33.27 32.48
C ILE A 678 -7.01 33.73 33.93
N MET A 679 -5.92 34.07 34.64
CA MET A 679 -6.00 34.61 36.00
C MET A 679 -6.76 35.93 36.08
N ILE A 680 -6.54 36.85 35.14
CA ILE A 680 -7.27 38.12 35.08
C ILE A 680 -8.77 37.86 34.83
N LEU A 681 -9.12 36.94 33.92
CA LEU A 681 -10.51 36.56 33.68
C LEU A 681 -11.15 35.95 34.94
N LEU A 682 -10.44 35.08 35.65
CA LEU A 682 -10.93 34.48 36.90
C LEU A 682 -11.14 35.52 38.00
N LEU A 683 -10.24 36.50 38.14
CA LEU A 683 -10.38 37.59 39.10
C LEU A 683 -11.59 38.49 38.76
N LEU A 684 -11.82 38.77 37.48
CA LEU A 684 -13.01 39.52 37.03
C LEU A 684 -14.31 38.74 37.28
N LEU A 685 -14.29 37.41 37.10
CA LEU A 685 -15.44 36.55 37.40
C LEU A 685 -15.72 36.41 38.90
N LEU A 686 -14.70 36.52 39.75
CA LEU A 686 -14.87 36.49 41.22
C LEU A 686 -15.27 37.86 41.80
N SER A 687 -15.06 38.94 41.07
CA SER A 687 -15.44 40.31 41.49
C SER A 687 -16.88 40.68 41.12
N ASN A 688 -17.50 39.95 40.19
CA ASN A 688 -18.93 40.05 39.85
C ASN A 688 -19.71 39.01 40.65
#